data_AF-A0A420N1V0-F1
#
_entry.id   AF-A0A420N1V0-F1
#
_cell.length_a   1.000
_cell.length_b   1.000
_cell.length_c   1.000
_cell.angle_alpha   90.00
_cell.angle_beta   90.00
_cell.angle_gamma   90.00
#
_symmetry.space_group_name_H-M   'P 1'
#
loop_
_entity.id
_entity.type
_entity.pdbx_description
1 polymer ?
#
loop_
_entity_poly.entity_id
_entity_poly.type
_entity_poly.pdbx_seq_one_letter_code
_entity_poly.pdbx_strand_id
1 'polypeptide(L)'
;MCDKFPRDNLDALVRRLDIIKRLAASPRTHLARADTPRALEQDSQDHLTSIPTTIDRPGGRHDNDFADIANVVIFPTTEEVIRVYEDYLPSTNFSNQHVLGDTFQRYIDSLFRLIRYDTMGPIVKVLRDICKSDNLMAGRFYQQDIRADTYLSCSVHDIFMNHKQELRVLLSFPLPPEISNRSFKHQKKWWKYSVSLEEGRLVCFVYKEADHSNTLFFQVAAKDPKQLDVSGRKPRVIAKLLSLERSIIKQLAHLVEKKTPGVLVDFHSVLPDTFMPMFDNLQRIRLENQLPFYKWLTPSEPATDEVPPPLYARREGFAFPLSSIAKDKNTTLLLYSAQGLHGINLFDLKNKTGLDSGQCQGLIAALTREYALIQGPPGTGKSYLGVKLVQVLLAVRKQANLGPIVISCYTNHALDQFLKHLNDIGINNIVRIGNRSTTPELESKNLRAIKVKCPQTFVESSNFEKLNNSEHRLLADFKKAMNELVEPTAVFTDPELMNFIAKTYPKIHQKFLTKTMVSIASMKSLRTWLGERPSAVEHDVEQLLKRANHDIHTLSASERWALADHWTEAFRESKVDTVLETLAKSKSHRKDVNNNLNARDQRTLSQAHVIGITISNAARKIDLLKSLSPKVMICEEAAEVTEPHLISTLIPGIEHLIQIGDHKQLRPKINNHNLGREISGKKWQLDRSQFERRAEGEDGLSPIPVAQLNVQRRMRPEIS
;
A
#
# COMPACT_ATOMS: atom_id res chain seq x y z
N MET A 1 -20.35 29.88 47.27
CA MET A 1 -20.19 30.08 45.81
C MET A 1 -18.73 29.91 45.44
N CYS A 2 -18.31 28.70 45.08
CA CYS A 2 -17.01 28.38 44.49
C CYS A 2 -17.23 27.10 43.68
N ASP A 3 -17.79 27.24 42.48
CA ASP A 3 -17.99 26.12 41.58
C ASP A 3 -16.70 25.76 40.85
N LYS A 4 -16.42 24.46 40.89
CA LYS A 4 -15.24 23.80 40.38
C LYS A 4 -15.20 23.87 38.85
N PHE A 5 -14.14 24.45 38.31
CA PHE A 5 -13.77 24.31 36.90
C PHE A 5 -13.61 22.81 36.53
N PRO A 6 -14.24 22.32 35.44
CA PRO A 6 -14.09 20.92 35.02
C PRO A 6 -12.68 20.66 34.45
N ARG A 7 -12.02 19.59 34.93
CA ARG A 7 -10.68 19.14 34.48
C ARG A 7 -10.61 18.79 32.98
N ASP A 8 -11.75 18.55 32.34
CA ASP A 8 -11.84 18.23 30.91
C ASP A 8 -11.42 19.41 30.00
N ASN A 9 -11.42 20.64 30.54
CA ASN A 9 -10.90 21.80 29.81
C ASN A 9 -9.37 21.89 29.84
N LEU A 10 -8.68 21.25 30.80
CA LEU A 10 -7.21 21.33 30.88
C LEU A 10 -6.54 20.56 29.75
N ASP A 11 -7.05 19.37 29.41
CA ASP A 11 -6.52 18.54 28.31
C ASP A 11 -6.79 19.15 26.93
N ALA A 12 -7.89 19.89 26.77
CA ALA A 12 -8.16 20.66 25.56
C ALA A 12 -7.24 21.89 25.44
N LEU A 13 -6.90 22.52 26.57
CA LEU A 13 -5.99 23.66 26.64
C LEU A 13 -4.54 23.23 26.42
N VAL A 14 -4.12 22.07 26.94
CA VAL A 14 -2.81 21.47 26.67
C VAL A 14 -2.68 21.08 25.19
N ARG A 15 -3.73 20.51 24.57
CA ARG A 15 -3.75 20.25 23.11
C ARG A 15 -3.66 21.52 22.28
N ARG A 16 -4.34 22.60 22.68
CA ARG A 16 -4.25 23.91 22.00
C ARG A 16 -2.89 24.58 22.21
N LEU A 17 -2.29 24.48 23.39
CA LEU A 17 -0.95 24.98 23.67
C LEU A 17 0.13 24.23 22.89
N ASP A 18 -0.02 22.91 22.70
CA ASP A 18 0.89 22.11 21.86
C ASP A 18 0.76 22.45 20.38
N ILE A 19 -0.46 22.73 19.90
CA ILE A 19 -0.69 23.20 18.52
C ILE A 19 -0.12 24.61 18.32
N ILE A 20 -0.29 25.52 19.29
CA ILE A 20 0.27 26.87 19.25
C ILE A 20 1.81 26.83 19.34
N LYS A 21 2.39 25.94 20.17
CA LYS A 21 3.84 25.72 20.21
C LYS A 21 4.38 25.17 18.89
N ARG A 22 3.66 24.27 18.22
CA ARG A 22 4.04 23.77 16.87
C ARG A 22 3.92 24.83 15.79
N LEU A 23 2.94 25.72 15.88
CA LEU A 23 2.78 26.85 14.96
C LEU A 23 3.81 27.97 15.22
N ALA A 24 4.31 28.11 16.46
CA ALA A 24 5.33 29.09 16.82
C ALA A 24 6.78 28.60 16.59
N ALA A 25 7.00 27.28 16.50
CA ALA A 25 8.34 26.67 16.41
C ALA A 25 8.88 26.45 14.98
N SER A 26 8.21 26.96 13.94
CA SER A 26 8.77 27.03 12.57
C SER A 26 8.08 28.19 11.83
N PRO A 27 8.76 29.19 11.23
CA PRO A 27 10.19 29.33 10.90
C PRO A 27 10.81 30.64 11.46
N ARG A 28 11.67 30.58 12.50
CA ARG A 28 12.42 31.77 12.95
C ARG A 28 13.88 31.56 13.37
N THR A 29 14.47 30.39 13.14
CA THR A 29 15.86 30.09 13.59
C THR A 29 16.89 29.87 12.48
N HIS A 30 16.59 30.20 11.22
CA HIS A 30 17.59 30.21 10.14
C HIS A 30 17.64 31.54 9.37
N LEU A 31 17.55 32.66 10.09
CA LEU A 31 17.89 33.99 9.58
C LEU A 31 18.94 34.63 10.49
N ALA A 32 20.18 34.15 10.39
CA ALA A 32 21.40 34.91 10.69
C ALA A 32 22.62 34.09 10.27
N ARG A 33 23.54 34.74 9.55
CA ARG A 33 24.84 34.26 9.02
C ARG A 33 24.82 33.74 7.58
N ALA A 34 24.46 34.61 6.66
CA ALA A 34 25.27 34.78 5.45
C ALA A 34 26.26 35.91 5.75
N ASP A 35 27.57 35.63 5.64
CA ASP A 35 28.62 36.55 5.18
C ASP A 35 30.01 35.97 5.47
N THR A 36 30.65 35.40 4.45
CA THR A 36 32.06 35.71 4.07
C THR A 36 32.42 34.99 2.75
N PRO A 37 32.95 35.70 1.74
CA PRO A 37 33.42 35.11 0.49
C PRO A 37 34.94 34.85 0.52
N ARG A 38 35.39 33.72 -0.06
CA ARG A 38 36.76 33.41 -0.56
C ARG A 38 36.82 31.91 -0.91
N ALA A 39 37.45 31.42 -1.96
CA ALA A 39 38.25 32.02 -3.01
C ALA A 39 38.16 31.11 -4.26
N LEU A 40 38.35 31.72 -5.42
CA LEU A 40 38.52 31.08 -6.72
C LEU A 40 39.85 30.32 -6.74
N GLU A 41 39.83 29.05 -7.14
CA GLU A 41 40.98 28.43 -7.80
C GLU A 41 40.46 27.80 -9.10
N GLN A 42 40.84 28.47 -10.19
CA GLN A 42 40.86 27.90 -11.53
C GLN A 42 42.03 26.92 -11.58
N ASP A 43 41.80 25.70 -12.07
CA ASP A 43 42.86 25.01 -12.78
C ASP A 43 42.32 24.12 -13.91
N SER A 44 42.70 24.53 -15.13
CA SER A 44 43.16 23.72 -16.26
C SER A 44 42.25 22.67 -16.92
N GLN A 45 41.96 22.91 -18.21
CA GLN A 45 41.39 21.98 -19.18
C GLN A 45 42.34 20.81 -19.53
N ASP A 46 41.70 19.78 -20.11
CA ASP A 46 42.23 18.66 -20.89
C ASP A 46 42.75 17.42 -20.15
N HIS A 47 41.92 16.38 -20.11
CA HIS A 47 42.17 15.14 -20.87
C HIS A 47 40.92 14.24 -20.89
N LEU A 48 40.43 13.98 -22.11
CA LEU A 48 39.55 12.86 -22.43
C LEU A 48 40.20 11.55 -21.95
N THR A 49 39.69 10.99 -20.86
CA THR A 49 39.81 9.57 -20.57
C THR A 49 38.39 9.04 -20.36
N SER A 50 38.01 8.08 -21.20
CA SER A 50 36.78 7.31 -21.08
C SER A 50 36.83 6.47 -19.79
N ILE A 51 36.48 7.10 -18.67
CA ILE A 51 36.14 6.37 -17.45
C ILE A 51 34.82 5.66 -17.77
N PRO A 52 34.74 4.32 -17.71
CA PRO A 52 33.45 3.67 -17.77
C PRO A 52 32.68 4.18 -16.55
N THR A 53 31.68 5.03 -16.78
CA THR A 53 30.75 5.42 -15.72
C THR A 53 30.07 4.12 -15.30
N THR A 54 30.50 3.56 -14.17
CA THR A 54 29.88 2.39 -13.57
C THR A 54 28.48 2.82 -13.17
N ILE A 55 27.51 2.57 -14.05
CA ILE A 55 26.10 2.77 -13.75
C ILE A 55 25.80 1.90 -12.53
N ASP A 56 25.37 2.54 -11.45
CA ASP A 56 24.89 1.84 -10.27
C ASP A 56 23.67 1.02 -10.68
N ARG A 57 23.73 -0.31 -10.55
CA ARG A 57 22.69 -1.24 -11.05
C ARG A 57 21.92 -1.84 -9.88
N PRO A 58 20.58 -1.95 -9.94
CA PRO A 58 19.84 -2.75 -8.97
C PRO A 58 20.22 -4.23 -9.14
N GLY A 59 20.31 -4.97 -8.03
CA GLY A 59 20.72 -6.37 -8.05
C GLY A 59 21.86 -6.69 -7.07
N GLY A 60 21.59 -7.57 -6.12
CA GLY A 60 22.64 -8.30 -5.38
C GLY A 60 23.24 -7.60 -4.17
N ARG A 61 22.72 -6.42 -3.75
CA ARG A 61 23.11 -5.80 -2.47
C ARG A 61 22.54 -6.57 -1.27
N HIS A 62 21.34 -7.12 -1.40
CA HIS A 62 20.65 -7.96 -0.42
C HIS A 62 19.59 -8.82 -1.14
N ASP A 63 19.03 -9.81 -0.44
CA ASP A 63 17.97 -10.73 -0.89
C ASP A 63 16.72 -10.07 -1.52
N ASN A 64 16.46 -8.79 -1.24
CA ASN A 64 15.33 -8.01 -1.77
C ASN A 64 15.72 -6.93 -2.82
N ASP A 65 17.00 -6.86 -3.20
CA ASP A 65 17.49 -5.95 -4.23
C ASP A 65 17.40 -6.63 -5.60
N PHE A 66 16.20 -6.66 -6.17
CA PHE A 66 15.95 -7.22 -7.50
C PHE A 66 16.06 -6.16 -8.60
N ALA A 67 16.56 -6.57 -9.77
CA ALA A 67 16.57 -5.72 -10.96
C ALA A 67 15.15 -5.38 -11.46
N ASP A 68 14.23 -6.35 -11.38
CA ASP A 68 12.81 -6.13 -11.70
C ASP A 68 12.00 -5.86 -10.43
N ILE A 69 11.33 -4.70 -10.40
CA ILE A 69 10.49 -4.28 -9.26
C ILE A 69 9.30 -5.21 -9.01
N ALA A 70 8.89 -6.02 -9.99
CA ALA A 70 7.82 -6.99 -9.81
C ALA A 70 8.18 -8.08 -8.79
N ASN A 71 9.47 -8.33 -8.57
CA ASN A 71 9.97 -9.30 -7.59
C ASN A 71 10.29 -8.67 -6.23
N VAL A 72 10.34 -7.34 -6.14
CA VAL A 72 10.68 -6.63 -4.89
C VAL A 72 9.52 -6.73 -3.90
N VAL A 73 9.81 -7.22 -2.70
CA VAL A 73 8.85 -7.24 -1.59
C VAL A 73 8.75 -5.84 -0.98
N ILE A 74 7.52 -5.42 -0.69
CA ILE A 74 7.22 -4.06 -0.23
C ILE A 74 7.81 -3.77 1.14
N PHE A 75 7.66 -4.71 2.08
CA PHE A 75 8.29 -4.61 3.40
C PHE A 75 9.76 -5.06 3.32
N PRO A 76 10.65 -4.45 4.11
CA PRO A 76 12.05 -4.83 4.14
C PRO A 76 12.24 -6.28 4.57
N THR A 77 13.21 -6.98 3.97
CA THR A 77 13.68 -8.26 4.47
C THR A 77 14.66 -8.08 5.63
N THR A 78 14.96 -9.15 6.34
CA THR A 78 15.98 -9.12 7.40
C THR A 78 17.36 -8.73 6.86
N GLU A 79 17.76 -9.23 5.68
CA GLU A 79 19.06 -8.88 5.11
C GLU A 79 19.12 -7.40 4.69
N GLU A 80 18.04 -6.84 4.14
CA GLU A 80 17.92 -5.40 3.81
C GLU A 80 18.08 -4.51 5.05
N VAL A 81 17.53 -4.93 6.20
CA VAL A 81 17.66 -4.20 7.47
C VAL A 81 19.11 -4.22 7.98
N ILE A 82 19.74 -5.40 7.96
CA ILE A 82 21.07 -5.60 8.58
C ILE A 82 22.18 -5.00 7.73
N ARG A 83 22.11 -5.16 6.39
CA ARG A 83 23.17 -4.67 5.51
C ARG A 83 23.13 -3.15 5.35
N VAL A 84 24.31 -2.58 5.12
CA VAL A 84 24.54 -1.13 5.03
C VAL A 84 25.06 -0.80 3.63
N TYR A 85 24.30 -1.17 2.62
CA TYR A 85 24.55 -0.70 1.26
C TYR A 85 23.68 0.52 0.97
N GLU A 86 24.16 1.39 0.08
CA GLU A 86 23.33 2.48 -0.44
C GLU A 86 22.31 1.90 -1.42
N ASP A 87 21.04 2.31 -1.25
CA ASP A 87 19.95 1.91 -2.13
C ASP A 87 20.13 2.49 -3.54
N TYR A 88 19.81 1.69 -4.56
CA TYR A 88 19.71 2.21 -5.93
C TYR A 88 18.47 3.12 -6.05
N LEU A 89 18.70 4.43 -6.10
CA LEU A 89 17.67 5.47 -6.22
C LEU A 89 17.73 6.16 -7.60
N PRO A 90 16.95 5.70 -8.58
CA PRO A 90 16.91 6.28 -9.92
C PRO A 90 16.30 7.69 -9.93
N SER A 91 16.68 8.48 -10.93
CA SER A 91 16.09 9.82 -11.14
C SER A 91 14.77 9.74 -11.93
N THR A 92 13.87 10.69 -11.66
CA THR A 92 12.64 10.91 -12.45
C THR A 92 12.89 11.70 -13.73
N ASN A 93 14.02 12.43 -13.85
CA ASN A 93 14.38 13.17 -15.06
C ASN A 93 14.93 12.21 -16.13
N PHE A 94 14.28 12.17 -17.29
CA PHE A 94 14.59 11.25 -18.40
C PHE A 94 15.95 11.46 -19.06
N SER A 95 16.58 12.62 -18.90
CA SER A 95 17.93 12.88 -19.41
C SER A 95 19.04 12.22 -18.58
N ASN A 96 18.74 11.87 -17.32
CA ASN A 96 19.69 11.16 -16.47
C ASN A 96 19.83 9.69 -16.88
N GLN A 97 21.00 9.10 -16.61
CA GLN A 97 21.25 7.68 -16.86
C GLN A 97 20.30 6.77 -16.06
N HIS A 98 19.92 5.64 -16.67
CA HIS A 98 19.09 4.63 -16.06
C HIS A 98 19.44 3.25 -16.61
N VAL A 99 19.20 2.20 -15.83
CA VAL A 99 19.54 0.81 -16.20
C VAL A 99 18.62 0.26 -17.28
N LEU A 100 17.34 0.63 -17.23
CA LEU A 100 16.34 0.30 -18.25
C LEU A 100 16.37 1.34 -19.36
N GLY A 101 16.51 0.87 -20.61
CA GLY A 101 16.47 1.72 -21.81
C GLY A 101 15.06 2.05 -22.30
N ASP A 102 14.07 1.21 -21.97
CA ASP A 102 12.67 1.51 -22.27
C ASP A 102 12.12 2.61 -21.35
N THR A 103 11.64 3.70 -21.94
CA THR A 103 11.18 4.90 -21.25
C THR A 103 10.01 4.61 -20.30
N PHE A 104 9.11 3.68 -20.67
CA PHE A 104 7.96 3.32 -19.86
C PHE A 104 8.37 2.55 -18.61
N GLN A 105 9.13 1.47 -18.79
CA GLN A 105 9.58 0.63 -17.70
C GLN A 105 10.47 1.41 -16.73
N ARG A 106 11.33 2.28 -17.27
CA ARG A 106 12.10 3.22 -16.46
C ARG A 106 11.22 4.12 -15.60
N TYR A 107 10.19 4.74 -16.19
CA TYR A 107 9.33 5.67 -15.45
C TYR A 107 8.67 4.98 -14.25
N ILE A 108 8.13 3.78 -14.45
CA ILE A 108 7.51 3.00 -13.37
C ILE A 108 8.54 2.50 -12.34
N ASP A 109 9.72 2.05 -12.79
CA ASP A 109 10.84 1.68 -11.90
C ASP A 109 11.24 2.84 -10.99
N SER A 110 11.42 4.04 -11.56
CA SER A 110 11.77 5.24 -10.81
C SER A 110 10.73 5.59 -9.75
N LEU A 111 9.45 5.61 -10.12
CA LEU A 111 8.38 5.92 -9.17
C LEU A 111 8.30 4.90 -8.04
N PHE A 112 8.38 3.60 -8.35
CA PHE A 112 8.28 2.53 -7.37
C PHE A 112 9.45 2.56 -6.37
N ARG A 113 10.69 2.66 -6.84
CA ARG A 113 11.87 2.63 -5.97
C ARG A 113 11.92 3.84 -5.05
N LEU A 114 11.61 5.03 -5.57
CA LEU A 114 11.61 6.27 -4.78
C LEU A 114 10.51 6.25 -3.71
N ILE A 115 9.27 5.86 -4.05
CA ILE A 115 8.19 5.84 -3.07
C ILE A 115 8.35 4.70 -2.05
N ARG A 116 8.96 3.58 -2.44
CA ARG A 116 9.34 2.51 -1.50
C ARG A 116 10.40 3.01 -0.52
N TYR A 117 11.46 3.66 -1.00
CA TYR A 117 12.50 4.22 -0.14
C TYR A 117 11.97 5.31 0.79
N ASP A 118 11.06 6.18 0.31
CA ASP A 118 10.36 7.16 1.16
C ASP A 118 9.59 6.50 2.29
N THR A 119 8.86 5.41 1.99
CA THR A 119 7.99 4.73 2.95
C THR A 119 8.77 3.84 3.92
N MET A 120 9.76 3.09 3.42
CA MET A 120 10.47 2.04 4.17
C MET A 120 11.81 2.51 4.75
N GLY A 121 12.46 3.50 4.14
CA GLY A 121 13.79 3.97 4.55
C GLY A 121 13.89 4.34 6.03
N PRO A 122 12.97 5.15 6.60
CA PRO A 122 13.06 5.49 8.02
C PRO A 122 12.72 4.29 8.93
N ILE A 123 11.88 3.34 8.49
CA ILE A 123 11.59 2.08 9.20
C ILE A 123 12.86 1.22 9.27
N VAL A 124 13.54 1.03 8.14
CA VAL A 124 14.80 0.29 8.03
C VAL A 124 15.85 0.85 8.98
N LYS A 125 16.00 2.18 9.06
CA LYS A 125 16.96 2.83 9.97
C LYS A 125 16.67 2.48 11.45
N VAL A 126 15.42 2.62 11.89
CA VAL A 126 15.03 2.27 13.28
C VAL A 126 15.29 0.78 13.57
N LEU A 127 14.92 -0.11 12.65
CA LEU A 127 15.12 -1.54 12.85
C LEU A 127 16.60 -1.93 12.85
N ARG A 128 17.42 -1.27 12.03
CA ARG A 128 18.86 -1.50 11.98
C ARG A 128 19.53 -1.14 13.30
N ASP A 129 19.15 -0.02 13.90
CA ASP A 129 19.66 0.40 15.22
C ASP A 129 19.28 -0.61 16.32
N ILE A 130 18.07 -1.16 16.25
CA ILE A 130 17.59 -2.22 17.14
C ILE A 130 18.37 -3.53 16.90
N CYS A 131 18.58 -3.94 15.65
CA CYS A 131 19.27 -5.19 15.32
C CYS A 131 20.76 -5.17 15.70
N LYS A 132 21.40 -4.00 15.70
CA LYS A 132 22.81 -3.81 16.09
C LYS A 132 23.02 -3.67 17.59
N SER A 133 21.97 -3.37 18.37
CA SER A 133 22.10 -3.18 19.81
C SER A 133 22.18 -4.52 20.54
N ASP A 134 23.19 -4.67 21.40
CA ASP A 134 23.33 -5.82 22.30
C ASP A 134 22.47 -5.67 23.57
N ASN A 135 22.14 -4.44 23.95
CA ASN A 135 21.32 -4.13 25.13
C ASN A 135 20.07 -3.37 24.71
N LEU A 136 19.03 -4.11 24.39
CA LEU A 136 17.72 -3.55 24.04
C LEU A 136 17.02 -3.04 25.30
N MET A 137 17.04 -1.73 25.51
CA MET A 137 16.22 -1.07 26.55
C MET A 137 14.81 -0.82 26.04
N ALA A 138 13.80 -0.97 26.90
CA ALA A 138 12.45 -0.55 26.60
C ALA A 138 12.45 0.99 26.43
N GLY A 139 11.95 1.50 25.32
CA GLY A 139 12.04 2.92 25.05
C GLY A 139 11.33 3.37 23.78
N ARG A 140 11.34 4.69 23.58
CA ARG A 140 10.83 5.35 22.37
C ARG A 140 11.99 5.71 21.47
N PHE A 141 11.90 5.32 20.21
CA PHE A 141 12.85 5.70 19.17
C PHE A 141 12.25 6.85 18.35
N TYR A 142 13.10 7.81 18.00
CA TYR A 142 12.75 8.94 17.15
C TYR A 142 13.77 9.04 16.02
N GLN A 143 13.33 8.83 14.78
CA GLN A 143 14.18 8.94 13.61
C GLN A 143 13.41 9.57 12.46
N GLN A 144 13.86 10.74 11.98
CA GLN A 144 13.33 11.41 10.78
C GLN A 144 11.79 11.40 10.75
N ASP A 145 11.16 11.83 11.85
CA ASP A 145 9.71 11.91 12.10
C ASP A 145 8.92 10.59 12.24
N ILE A 146 9.56 9.43 12.10
CA ILE A 146 8.98 8.17 12.53
C ILE A 146 9.18 8.00 14.04
N ARG A 147 8.06 7.89 14.74
CA ARG A 147 8.01 7.51 16.15
C ARG A 147 7.72 6.02 16.28
N ALA A 148 8.61 5.32 16.97
CA ALA A 148 8.44 3.91 17.30
C ALA A 148 8.50 3.69 18.81
N ASP A 149 7.55 2.92 19.35
CA ASP A 149 7.61 2.43 20.73
C ASP A 149 8.03 0.96 20.72
N THR A 150 8.82 0.53 21.70
CA THR A 150 9.28 -0.86 21.82
C THR A 150 8.70 -1.59 23.02
N TYR A 151 8.39 -2.87 22.83
CA TYR A 151 7.91 -3.79 23.86
C TYR A 151 8.83 -4.99 23.95
N LEU A 152 9.59 -5.08 25.04
CA LEU A 152 10.56 -6.15 25.28
C LEU A 152 9.89 -7.46 25.66
N SER A 153 10.63 -8.57 25.49
CA SER A 153 10.20 -9.92 25.87
C SER A 153 8.83 -10.29 25.32
N CYS A 154 8.55 -9.81 24.10
CA CYS A 154 7.40 -10.22 23.33
C CYS A 154 7.62 -11.65 22.83
N SER A 155 6.57 -12.46 22.80
CA SER A 155 6.61 -13.84 22.31
C SER A 155 5.39 -14.11 21.46
N VAL A 156 5.57 -14.97 20.46
CA VAL A 156 4.50 -15.48 19.62
C VAL A 156 3.78 -16.59 20.37
N HIS A 157 2.50 -16.42 20.65
CA HIS A 157 1.72 -17.37 21.45
C HIS A 157 0.92 -18.35 20.58
N ASP A 158 0.34 -17.87 19.49
CA ASP A 158 -0.54 -18.68 18.64
C ASP A 158 -0.60 -18.11 17.22
N ILE A 159 -0.93 -18.97 16.26
CA ILE A 159 -1.12 -18.62 14.85
C ILE A 159 -2.46 -19.21 14.40
N PHE A 160 -3.31 -18.37 13.84
CA PHE A 160 -4.62 -18.78 13.40
C PHE A 160 -5.06 -17.99 12.17
N MET A 161 -6.01 -18.53 11.41
CA MET A 161 -6.64 -17.83 10.30
C MET A 161 -7.99 -17.28 10.75
N ASN A 162 -8.28 -16.02 10.37
CA ASN A 162 -9.59 -15.44 10.64
C ASN A 162 -10.60 -15.72 9.50
N HIS A 163 -11.86 -15.33 9.70
CA HIS A 163 -12.91 -15.40 8.69
C HIS A 163 -12.64 -14.61 7.40
N LYS A 164 -11.71 -13.65 7.43
CA LYS A 164 -11.26 -12.93 6.24
C LYS A 164 -10.13 -13.65 5.50
N GLN A 165 -9.80 -14.88 5.92
CA GLN A 165 -8.71 -15.72 5.38
C GLN A 165 -7.34 -15.05 5.47
N GLU A 166 -7.17 -14.24 6.52
CA GLU A 166 -5.91 -13.59 6.83
C GLU A 166 -5.22 -14.39 7.93
N LEU A 167 -3.93 -14.64 7.74
CA LEU A 167 -3.07 -15.24 8.75
C LEU A 167 -2.85 -14.24 9.89
N ARG A 168 -3.34 -14.58 11.07
CA ARG A 168 -3.23 -13.79 12.29
C ARG A 168 -2.31 -14.48 13.28
N VAL A 169 -1.59 -13.67 14.03
CA VAL A 169 -0.65 -14.09 15.05
C VAL A 169 -1.02 -13.41 16.35
N LEU A 170 -1.05 -14.18 17.44
CA LEU A 170 -1.29 -13.70 18.79
C LEU A 170 0.07 -13.41 19.45
N LEU A 171 0.37 -12.13 19.63
CA LEU A 171 1.59 -11.66 20.28
C LEU A 171 1.30 -11.32 21.74
N SER A 172 2.19 -11.72 22.65
CA SER A 172 2.07 -11.38 24.08
C SER A 172 3.37 -10.78 24.59
N PHE A 173 3.27 -9.79 25.46
CA PHE A 173 4.45 -9.12 26.05
C PHE A 173 4.14 -8.71 27.51
N PRO A 174 5.16 -8.57 28.38
CA PRO A 174 4.98 -8.02 29.72
C PRO A 174 4.55 -6.54 29.67
N LEU A 175 3.85 -6.08 30.71
CA LEU A 175 3.54 -4.65 30.84
C LEU A 175 4.84 -3.83 30.94
N PRO A 176 4.90 -2.66 30.30
CA PRO A 176 6.01 -1.73 30.48
C PRO A 176 6.23 -1.38 31.96
N PRO A 177 7.47 -1.19 32.43
CA PRO A 177 7.78 -0.93 33.85
C PRO A 177 6.99 0.23 34.46
N GLU A 178 6.69 1.26 33.66
CA GLU A 178 5.96 2.46 34.09
C GLU A 178 4.49 2.15 34.43
N ILE A 179 3.95 1.08 33.83
CA ILE A 179 2.56 0.64 33.98
C ILE A 179 2.47 -0.56 34.92
N SER A 180 3.44 -1.48 34.90
CA SER A 180 3.47 -2.68 35.75
C SER A 180 3.41 -2.35 37.24
N ASN A 181 4.03 -1.23 37.64
CA ASN A 181 4.06 -0.76 39.03
C ASN A 181 2.76 -0.08 39.49
N ARG A 182 1.79 0.12 38.59
CA ARG A 182 0.48 0.73 38.90
C ARG A 182 -0.55 -0.33 39.27
N SER A 183 -1.65 0.08 39.92
CA SER A 183 -2.72 -0.86 40.29
C SER A 183 -3.39 -1.49 39.07
N PHE A 184 -3.95 -2.69 39.24
CA PHE A 184 -4.61 -3.45 38.16
C PHE A 184 -5.69 -2.64 37.41
N LYS A 185 -6.47 -1.82 38.13
CA LYS A 185 -7.46 -0.91 37.53
C LYS A 185 -6.81 0.09 36.57
N HIS A 186 -5.65 0.62 36.92
CA HIS A 186 -4.89 1.53 36.06
C HIS A 186 -4.26 0.81 34.87
N GLN A 187 -3.73 -0.40 35.07
CA GLN A 187 -3.20 -1.23 33.98
C GLN A 187 -4.28 -1.54 32.93
N LYS A 188 -5.48 -1.96 33.38
CA LYS A 188 -6.64 -2.23 32.53
C LYS A 188 -7.12 -0.97 31.81
N LYS A 189 -7.14 0.18 32.50
CA LYS A 189 -7.46 1.48 31.91
C LYS A 189 -6.42 1.87 30.85
N TRP A 190 -5.13 1.72 31.14
CA TRP A 190 -4.06 2.00 30.19
C TRP A 190 -4.21 1.15 28.93
N TRP A 191 -4.39 -0.16 29.04
CA TRP A 191 -4.54 -1.04 27.87
C TRP A 191 -5.73 -0.68 27.00
N LYS A 192 -6.86 -0.37 27.64
CA LYS A 192 -8.12 -0.04 26.94
C LYS A 192 -8.06 1.30 26.22
N TYR A 193 -7.35 2.29 26.76
CA TYR A 193 -7.35 3.67 26.24
C TYR A 193 -6.01 4.13 25.66
N SER A 194 -4.98 3.27 25.62
CA SER A 194 -3.70 3.62 25.00
C SER A 194 -3.83 3.75 23.49
N VAL A 195 -3.13 4.74 22.93
CA VAL A 195 -3.01 4.99 21.48
C VAL A 195 -1.97 4.07 20.83
N SER A 196 -1.14 3.40 21.63
CA SER A 196 -0.15 2.46 21.12
C SER A 196 -0.82 1.16 20.67
N LEU A 197 -0.30 0.52 19.63
CA LEU A 197 -0.84 -0.72 19.05
C LEU A 197 -2.34 -0.58 18.66
N GLU A 198 -2.71 0.55 18.07
CA GLU A 198 -4.04 0.74 17.47
C GLU A 198 -4.20 -0.10 16.20
N GLU A 199 -5.45 -0.47 15.89
CA GLU A 199 -5.81 -1.22 14.69
C GLU A 199 -5.29 -0.53 13.42
N GLY A 200 -4.73 -1.32 12.51
CA GLY A 200 -4.22 -0.87 11.21
C GLY A 200 -2.76 -0.43 11.20
N ARG A 201 -2.11 -0.26 12.35
CA ARG A 201 -0.70 0.17 12.44
C ARG A 201 0.28 -0.94 12.11
N LEU A 202 1.42 -0.54 11.53
CA LEU A 202 2.54 -1.44 11.29
C LEU A 202 3.27 -1.74 12.61
N VAL A 203 3.51 -3.02 12.86
CA VAL A 203 4.40 -3.49 13.92
C VAL A 203 5.43 -4.45 13.35
N CYS A 204 6.64 -4.44 13.91
CA CYS A 204 7.71 -5.38 13.54
C CYS A 204 8.15 -6.17 14.78
N PHE A 205 8.20 -7.49 14.67
CA PHE A 205 8.76 -8.36 15.70
C PHE A 205 10.21 -8.69 15.33
N VAL A 206 11.14 -8.28 16.19
CA VAL A 206 12.58 -8.51 16.05
C VAL A 206 13.01 -9.55 17.08
N TYR A 207 13.65 -10.63 16.67
CA TYR A 207 14.14 -11.67 17.58
C TYR A 207 15.53 -12.15 17.17
N LYS A 208 16.30 -12.73 18.11
CA LYS A 208 17.60 -13.32 17.82
C LYS A 208 17.49 -14.85 17.84
N GLU A 209 18.08 -15.50 16.86
CA GLU A 209 18.23 -16.96 16.78
C GLU A 209 19.64 -17.28 16.31
N ALA A 210 20.37 -18.11 17.08
CA ALA A 210 21.77 -18.46 16.81
C ALA A 210 22.65 -17.22 16.49
N ASP A 211 22.55 -16.18 17.32
CA ASP A 211 23.24 -14.87 17.19
C ASP A 211 22.88 -14.03 15.95
N HIS A 212 21.91 -14.45 15.14
CA HIS A 212 21.38 -13.67 14.02
C HIS A 212 20.05 -12.99 14.38
N SER A 213 19.95 -11.70 14.09
CA SER A 213 18.71 -10.93 14.21
C SER A 213 17.76 -11.23 13.05
N ASN A 214 16.48 -11.42 13.33
CA ASN A 214 15.41 -11.69 12.36
C ASN A 214 14.26 -10.70 12.56
N THR A 215 13.55 -10.38 11.47
CA THR A 215 12.47 -9.37 11.48
C THR A 215 11.20 -9.89 10.82
N LEU A 216 10.06 -9.78 11.50
CA LEU A 216 8.75 -10.15 10.97
C LEU A 216 7.77 -8.97 11.04
N PHE A 217 7.15 -8.63 9.91
CA PHE A 217 6.23 -7.49 9.81
C PHE A 217 4.76 -7.92 9.92
N PHE A 218 4.02 -7.18 10.74
CA PHE A 218 2.60 -7.38 10.94
C PHE A 218 1.82 -6.06 10.93
N GLN A 219 0.52 -6.17 10.66
CA GLN A 219 -0.43 -5.09 10.86
C GLN A 219 -1.33 -5.41 12.05
N VAL A 220 -1.45 -4.48 13.01
CA VAL A 220 -2.32 -4.70 14.18
C VAL A 220 -3.77 -4.91 13.76
N ALA A 221 -4.35 -6.03 14.17
CA ALA A 221 -5.77 -6.35 13.95
C ALA A 221 -6.65 -5.75 15.04
N ALA A 222 -6.27 -6.03 16.28
CA ALA A 222 -7.07 -5.76 17.46
C ALA A 222 -6.20 -6.01 18.70
N LYS A 223 -6.47 -5.24 19.75
CA LYS A 223 -6.05 -5.58 21.10
C LYS A 223 -7.01 -6.61 21.64
N ASP A 224 -6.53 -7.70 22.24
CA ASP A 224 -7.42 -8.65 22.92
C ASP A 224 -8.04 -7.97 24.15
N PRO A 225 -9.37 -7.75 24.18
CA PRO A 225 -10.02 -7.06 25.29
C PRO A 225 -10.27 -7.98 26.50
N LYS A 226 -10.18 -9.31 26.34
CA LYS A 226 -10.66 -10.29 27.34
C LYS A 226 -9.57 -10.83 28.27
N GLN A 227 -8.28 -10.58 28.01
CA GLN A 227 -7.19 -11.35 28.64
C GLN A 227 -6.31 -10.64 29.67
N LEU A 228 -6.60 -9.40 30.06
CA LEU A 228 -6.01 -8.86 31.29
C LEU A 228 -6.61 -9.51 32.57
N ASP A 229 -7.73 -10.22 32.48
CA ASP A 229 -8.48 -10.74 33.64
C ASP A 229 -8.07 -12.16 34.11
N VAL A 230 -7.32 -12.95 33.35
CA VAL A 230 -7.07 -14.37 33.68
C VAL A 230 -5.60 -14.61 34.01
N SER A 231 -5.28 -14.58 35.31
CA SER A 231 -4.10 -15.14 36.01
C SER A 231 -2.65 -14.89 35.50
N GLY A 232 -2.43 -14.25 34.34
CA GLY A 232 -1.13 -14.20 33.66
C GLY A 232 -0.56 -12.80 33.33
N ARG A 233 -1.25 -11.69 33.66
CA ARG A 233 -0.77 -10.29 33.60
C ARG A 233 0.05 -9.88 32.34
N LYS A 234 -0.27 -10.38 31.14
CA LYS A 234 0.41 -9.99 29.89
C LYS A 234 -0.61 -9.50 28.84
N PRO A 235 -0.51 -8.24 28.38
CA PRO A 235 -1.26 -7.79 27.21
C PRO A 235 -1.05 -8.71 26.00
N ARG A 236 -2.12 -8.86 25.21
CA ARG A 236 -2.06 -9.61 23.95
C ARG A 236 -2.62 -8.80 22.80
N VAL A 237 -1.93 -8.87 21.66
CA VAL A 237 -2.32 -8.22 20.42
C VAL A 237 -2.46 -9.26 19.33
N ILE A 238 -3.55 -9.17 18.59
CA ILE A 238 -3.74 -9.93 17.36
C ILE A 238 -3.18 -9.09 16.22
N ALA A 239 -2.26 -9.65 15.45
CA ALA A 239 -1.63 -8.97 14.33
C ALA A 239 -1.75 -9.83 13.05
N LYS A 240 -1.99 -9.21 11.89
CA LYS A 240 -1.99 -9.87 10.57
C LYS A 240 -0.59 -9.90 10.01
N LEU A 241 -0.16 -11.06 9.55
CA LEU A 241 1.11 -11.21 8.87
C LEU A 241 1.07 -10.52 7.49
N LEU A 242 2.14 -9.80 7.14
CA LEU A 242 2.21 -9.01 5.91
C LEU A 242 2.95 -9.71 4.75
N SER A 243 3.86 -10.66 5.03
CA SER A 243 4.51 -11.52 4.01
C SER A 243 4.21 -13.00 4.28
N LEU A 244 3.92 -13.77 3.22
CA LEU A 244 3.51 -15.19 3.28
C LEU A 244 4.57 -16.12 2.66
N GLU A 245 5.84 -15.83 2.89
CA GLU A 245 6.94 -16.66 2.40
C GLU A 245 7.09 -17.98 3.18
N ARG A 246 7.58 -19.02 2.52
CA ARG A 246 7.82 -20.35 3.12
C ARG A 246 8.70 -20.25 4.38
N SER A 247 9.80 -19.51 4.29
CA SER A 247 10.75 -19.27 5.38
C SER A 247 10.05 -18.67 6.61
N ILE A 248 9.16 -17.70 6.39
CA ILE A 248 8.42 -17.01 7.45
C ILE A 248 7.44 -17.95 8.16
N ILE A 249 6.71 -18.79 7.41
CA ILE A 249 5.77 -19.77 8.02
C ILE A 249 6.53 -20.75 8.92
N LYS A 250 7.67 -21.24 8.45
CA LYS A 250 8.56 -22.12 9.23
C LYS A 250 9.09 -21.43 10.49
N GLN A 251 9.58 -20.19 10.36
CA GLN A 251 10.03 -19.38 11.50
C GLN A 251 8.91 -19.14 12.51
N LEU A 252 7.70 -18.80 12.06
CA LEU A 252 6.55 -18.57 12.93
C LEU A 252 6.17 -19.82 13.72
N ALA A 253 6.13 -20.99 13.06
CA ALA A 253 5.88 -22.25 13.76
C ALA A 253 6.92 -22.50 14.86
N HIS A 254 8.18 -22.24 14.55
CA HIS A 254 9.28 -22.36 15.50
C HIS A 254 9.18 -21.39 16.69
N LEU A 255 8.76 -20.15 16.42
CA LEU A 255 8.57 -19.13 17.45
C LEU A 255 7.44 -19.48 18.42
N VAL A 256 6.36 -20.13 17.95
CA VAL A 256 5.28 -20.62 18.82
C VAL A 256 5.77 -21.78 19.68
N GLU A 257 6.50 -22.72 19.09
CA GLU A 257 7.07 -23.89 19.77
C GLU A 257 8.02 -23.48 20.90
N LYS A 258 9.07 -22.72 20.58
CA LYS A 258 10.12 -22.35 21.54
C LYS A 258 9.73 -21.19 22.45
N LYS A 259 8.68 -20.42 22.10
CA LYS A 259 8.32 -19.16 22.76
C LYS A 259 9.49 -18.19 22.87
N THR A 260 10.31 -18.12 21.81
CA THR A 260 11.51 -17.28 21.77
C THR A 260 11.14 -15.82 22.05
N PRO A 261 11.77 -15.18 23.06
CA PRO A 261 11.52 -13.78 23.36
C PRO A 261 12.14 -12.88 22.29
N GLY A 262 11.44 -11.81 21.94
CA GLY A 262 11.90 -10.77 21.04
C GLY A 262 11.38 -9.40 21.44
N VAL A 263 11.58 -8.42 20.57
CA VAL A 263 11.12 -7.03 20.72
C VAL A 263 10.06 -6.72 19.69
N LEU A 264 8.91 -6.26 20.14
CA LEU A 264 7.87 -5.74 19.26
C LEU A 264 8.02 -4.22 19.12
N VAL A 265 8.08 -3.74 17.89
CA VAL A 265 8.26 -2.33 17.53
C VAL A 265 6.96 -1.81 16.92
N ASP A 266 6.37 -0.75 17.48
CA ASP A 266 5.10 -0.12 17.04
C ASP A 266 5.34 1.22 16.35
N PHE A 267 5.12 1.26 15.03
CA PHE A 267 5.33 2.44 14.19
C PHE A 267 4.07 3.31 14.14
N HIS A 268 4.15 4.52 14.70
CA HIS A 268 2.96 5.29 15.04
C HIS A 268 2.15 5.83 13.86
N SER A 269 2.85 6.25 12.82
CA SER A 269 2.27 6.96 11.68
C SER A 269 2.19 6.08 10.43
N VAL A 270 2.51 4.78 10.55
CA VAL A 270 2.63 3.89 9.40
C VAL A 270 1.43 2.96 9.34
N LEU A 271 0.59 3.16 8.33
CA LEU A 271 -0.64 2.40 8.10
C LEU A 271 -0.53 1.64 6.76
N PRO A 272 -0.22 0.33 6.74
CA PRO A 272 -0.06 -0.44 5.50
C PRO A 272 -1.19 -0.26 4.48
N ASP A 273 -2.44 -0.23 4.95
CA ASP A 273 -3.63 -0.11 4.09
C ASP A 273 -3.69 1.20 3.27
N THR A 274 -2.92 2.23 3.63
CA THR A 274 -2.92 3.51 2.91
C THR A 274 -2.00 3.52 1.69
N PHE A 275 -0.96 2.69 1.67
CA PHE A 275 0.07 2.67 0.62
C PHE A 275 0.21 1.33 -0.10
N MET A 276 -0.11 0.20 0.54
CA MET A 276 0.03 -1.14 -0.07
C MET A 276 -0.67 -1.25 -1.43
N PRO A 277 -1.93 -0.77 -1.60
CA PRO A 277 -2.59 -0.84 -2.90
C PRO A 277 -1.89 -0.04 -4.00
N MET A 278 -1.19 1.05 -3.66
CA MET A 278 -0.44 1.85 -4.62
C MET A 278 0.75 1.04 -5.15
N PHE A 279 1.51 0.37 -4.26
CA PHE A 279 2.62 -0.49 -4.66
C PHE A 279 2.15 -1.67 -5.53
N ASP A 280 1.10 -2.37 -5.10
CA ASP A 280 0.53 -3.50 -5.85
C ASP A 280 0.12 -3.08 -7.28
N ASN A 281 -0.45 -1.88 -7.41
CA ASN A 281 -0.88 -1.35 -8.70
C ASN A 281 0.31 -0.92 -9.58
N LEU A 282 1.37 -0.34 -9.02
CA LEU A 282 2.59 -0.02 -9.78
C LEU A 282 3.28 -1.29 -10.30
N GLN A 283 3.39 -2.33 -9.46
CA GLN A 283 3.91 -3.63 -9.89
C GLN A 283 3.02 -4.27 -10.95
N ARG A 284 1.69 -4.14 -10.84
CA ARG A 284 0.76 -4.60 -11.87
C ARG A 284 0.94 -3.85 -13.18
N ILE A 285 1.08 -2.53 -13.16
CA ILE A 285 1.35 -1.70 -14.36
C ILE A 285 2.66 -2.15 -15.03
N ARG A 286 3.70 -2.44 -14.24
CA ARG A 286 4.98 -2.98 -14.72
C ARG A 286 4.82 -4.35 -15.42
N LEU A 287 4.01 -5.24 -14.85
CA LEU A 287 3.76 -6.60 -15.37
C LEU A 287 2.84 -6.59 -16.61
N GLU A 288 1.78 -5.77 -16.58
CA GLU A 288 0.81 -5.64 -17.68
C GLU A 288 1.37 -4.81 -18.86
N ASN A 289 2.41 -4.01 -18.60
CA ASN A 289 3.04 -3.11 -19.57
C ASN A 289 2.04 -2.13 -20.23
N GLN A 290 1.07 -1.65 -19.44
CA GLN A 290 -0.01 -0.78 -19.91
C GLN A 290 -0.23 0.38 -18.95
N LEU A 291 -0.22 1.60 -19.49
CA LEU A 291 -0.52 2.82 -18.76
C LEU A 291 -1.30 3.81 -19.64
N PRO A 292 -2.52 4.18 -19.24
CA PRO A 292 -3.27 5.23 -19.92
C PRO A 292 -2.47 6.53 -19.99
N PHE A 293 -2.60 7.26 -21.09
CA PHE A 293 -1.93 8.55 -21.30
C PHE A 293 -0.40 8.49 -21.27
N TYR A 294 0.21 7.32 -21.43
CA TYR A 294 1.67 7.15 -21.42
C TYR A 294 2.44 8.19 -22.27
N LYS A 295 1.93 8.51 -23.47
CA LYS A 295 2.50 9.55 -24.37
C LYS A 295 2.57 10.96 -23.76
N TRP A 296 1.67 11.27 -22.81
CA TRP A 296 1.64 12.54 -22.07
C TRP A 296 2.37 12.47 -20.73
N LEU A 297 2.81 11.28 -20.31
CA LEU A 297 3.52 11.06 -19.06
C LEU A 297 5.04 10.96 -19.27
N THR A 298 5.46 10.61 -20.49
CA THR A 298 6.87 10.34 -20.84
C THR A 298 7.31 11.05 -22.11
N PRO A 299 8.62 11.18 -22.35
CA PRO A 299 9.15 11.73 -23.61
C PRO A 299 8.64 10.94 -24.81
N SER A 300 8.06 11.63 -25.80
CA SER A 300 7.64 11.04 -27.07
C SER A 300 7.96 11.99 -28.24
N GLU A 301 8.49 11.44 -29.34
CA GLU A 301 8.82 12.19 -30.56
C GLU A 301 7.68 12.15 -31.60
N PRO A 302 7.49 13.24 -32.36
CA PRO A 302 7.30 14.59 -31.86
C PRO A 302 5.86 14.73 -31.35
N ALA A 303 5.69 15.00 -30.05
CA ALA A 303 4.39 15.39 -29.53
C ALA A 303 3.94 16.66 -30.25
N THR A 304 2.85 16.60 -31.01
CA THR A 304 2.15 17.81 -31.47
C THR A 304 1.86 18.66 -30.23
N ASP A 305 2.15 19.97 -30.28
CA ASP A 305 1.90 20.91 -29.16
C ASP A 305 0.44 20.91 -28.70
N GLU A 306 -0.47 20.40 -29.54
CA GLU A 306 -1.89 20.34 -29.30
C GLU A 306 -2.34 18.97 -28.80
N VAL A 307 -2.89 18.94 -27.58
CA VAL A 307 -3.53 17.75 -27.01
C VAL A 307 -4.86 17.53 -27.73
N PRO A 308 -5.08 16.38 -28.40
CA PRO A 308 -6.30 16.11 -29.14
C PRO A 308 -7.49 15.92 -28.19
N PRO A 309 -8.72 16.04 -28.72
CA PRO A 309 -9.92 15.69 -27.99
C PRO A 309 -9.93 14.28 -27.38
N PRO A 310 -10.70 14.06 -26.31
CA PRO A 310 -11.00 12.72 -25.80
C PRO A 310 -11.51 11.79 -26.91
N LEU A 311 -11.16 10.51 -26.87
CA LEU A 311 -11.50 9.55 -27.93
C LEU A 311 -13.01 9.52 -28.25
N TYR A 312 -13.88 9.50 -27.22
CA TYR A 312 -15.33 9.55 -27.40
C TYR A 312 -15.85 10.82 -28.10
N ALA A 313 -15.08 11.91 -28.08
CA ALA A 313 -15.44 13.22 -28.63
C ALA A 313 -14.83 13.49 -30.02
N ARG A 314 -14.06 12.55 -30.58
CA ARG A 314 -13.42 12.69 -31.92
C ARG A 314 -14.36 12.40 -33.09
N ARG A 315 -15.58 11.95 -32.82
CA ARG A 315 -16.56 11.67 -33.88
C ARG A 315 -16.93 12.97 -34.59
N GLU A 316 -17.10 12.89 -35.90
CA GLU A 316 -17.51 14.04 -36.71
C GLU A 316 -18.84 14.61 -36.20
N GLY A 317 -18.94 15.94 -36.12
CA GLY A 317 -20.12 16.62 -35.59
C GLY A 317 -20.35 16.48 -34.09
N PHE A 318 -19.45 15.84 -33.32
CA PHE A 318 -19.58 15.76 -31.87
C PHE A 318 -19.42 17.15 -31.23
N ALA A 319 -20.42 17.55 -30.45
CA ALA A 319 -20.43 18.81 -29.73
C ALA A 319 -20.93 18.64 -28.30
N PHE A 320 -20.37 19.44 -27.39
CA PHE A 320 -20.83 19.53 -26.02
C PHE A 320 -21.94 20.61 -25.91
N PRO A 321 -23.16 20.25 -25.49
CA PRO A 321 -24.21 21.21 -25.22
C PRO A 321 -23.95 21.93 -23.90
N LEU A 322 -23.89 23.26 -23.93
CA LEU A 322 -23.61 24.09 -22.76
C LEU A 322 -24.89 24.67 -22.12
N SER A 323 -26.07 24.22 -22.56
CA SER A 323 -27.36 24.60 -21.98
C SER A 323 -27.48 24.24 -20.49
N SER A 324 -26.81 23.18 -20.03
CA SER A 324 -26.85 22.76 -18.61
C SER A 324 -26.18 23.75 -17.66
N ILE A 325 -25.33 24.65 -18.17
CA ILE A 325 -24.59 25.66 -17.41
C ILE A 325 -24.94 27.09 -17.79
N ALA A 326 -25.83 27.28 -18.78
CA ALA A 326 -26.31 28.58 -19.20
C ALA A 326 -27.29 29.17 -18.18
N LYS A 327 -27.36 30.50 -18.12
CA LYS A 327 -28.34 31.26 -17.31
C LYS A 327 -29.76 31.04 -17.82
N ASP A 328 -29.93 31.01 -19.15
CA ASP A 328 -31.19 30.66 -19.80
C ASP A 328 -31.11 29.22 -20.33
N LYS A 329 -32.03 28.37 -19.88
CA LYS A 329 -32.10 26.95 -20.27
C LYS A 329 -32.42 26.73 -21.74
N ASN A 330 -33.01 27.72 -22.41
CA ASN A 330 -33.30 27.67 -23.85
C ASN A 330 -32.08 27.98 -24.73
N THR A 331 -30.93 28.29 -24.12
CA THR A 331 -29.70 28.62 -24.84
C THR A 331 -29.17 27.42 -25.66
N THR A 332 -29.09 27.57 -26.98
CA THR A 332 -28.52 26.59 -27.92
C THR A 332 -27.03 26.82 -28.18
N LEU A 333 -26.23 26.80 -27.12
CA LEU A 333 -24.78 27.03 -27.23
C LEU A 333 -24.05 25.68 -27.23
N LEU A 334 -23.32 25.42 -28.33
CA LEU A 334 -22.61 24.17 -28.58
C LEU A 334 -21.10 24.43 -28.68
N LEU A 335 -20.30 23.54 -28.10
CA LEU A 335 -18.85 23.53 -28.26
C LEU A 335 -18.43 22.32 -29.09
N TYR A 336 -17.98 22.54 -30.32
CA TYR A 336 -17.49 21.48 -31.19
C TYR A 336 -16.09 21.04 -30.78
N SER A 337 -15.91 19.74 -30.53
CA SER A 337 -14.66 19.25 -29.93
C SER A 337 -13.44 19.44 -30.84
N ALA A 338 -13.63 19.36 -32.16
CA ALA A 338 -12.56 19.50 -33.16
C ALA A 338 -12.05 20.94 -33.31
N GLN A 339 -12.81 21.94 -32.86
CA GLN A 339 -12.49 23.35 -33.08
C GLN A 339 -11.87 24.02 -31.84
N GLY A 340 -11.79 23.31 -30.70
CA GLY A 340 -11.11 23.80 -29.50
C GLY A 340 -11.59 25.20 -29.06
N LEU A 341 -10.62 26.08 -28.77
CA LEU A 341 -10.87 27.49 -28.41
C LEU A 341 -11.44 28.33 -29.56
N HIS A 342 -11.25 27.91 -30.81
CA HIS A 342 -11.77 28.62 -31.99
C HIS A 342 -13.22 28.25 -32.30
N GLY A 343 -13.74 27.17 -31.70
CA GLY A 343 -15.09 26.68 -31.94
C GLY A 343 -16.19 27.44 -31.23
N ILE A 344 -15.86 28.43 -30.39
CA ILE A 344 -16.85 29.19 -29.64
C ILE A 344 -16.38 30.61 -29.31
N ASN A 345 -17.29 31.58 -29.43
CA ASN A 345 -17.02 32.95 -29.00
C ASN A 345 -16.98 33.01 -27.46
N LEU A 346 -15.80 33.32 -26.90
CA LEU A 346 -15.60 33.43 -25.45
C LEU A 346 -16.49 34.51 -24.80
N PHE A 347 -16.80 35.58 -25.51
CA PHE A 347 -17.69 36.64 -25.03
C PHE A 347 -19.12 36.13 -24.83
N ASP A 348 -19.61 35.37 -25.81
CA ASP A 348 -20.95 34.76 -25.74
C ASP A 348 -21.01 33.72 -24.62
N LEU A 349 -19.98 32.88 -24.51
CA LEU A 349 -19.88 31.87 -23.45
C LEU A 349 -19.90 32.52 -22.06
N LYS A 350 -19.09 33.58 -21.86
CA LYS A 350 -19.04 34.36 -20.61
C LYS A 350 -20.41 34.93 -20.25
N ASN A 351 -21.07 35.61 -21.19
CA ASN A 351 -22.35 36.29 -20.93
C ASN A 351 -23.46 35.29 -20.63
N LYS A 352 -23.53 34.20 -21.40
CA LYS A 352 -24.58 33.18 -21.31
C LYS A 352 -24.41 32.24 -20.12
N THR A 353 -23.20 31.95 -19.66
CA THR A 353 -22.96 31.02 -18.52
C THR A 353 -22.66 31.71 -17.19
N GLY A 354 -22.18 32.96 -17.23
CA GLY A 354 -21.72 33.67 -16.02
C GLY A 354 -20.32 33.26 -15.54
N LEU A 355 -19.63 32.36 -16.26
CA LEU A 355 -18.21 32.07 -16.04
C LEU A 355 -17.35 33.28 -16.39
N ASP A 356 -16.22 33.49 -15.71
CA ASP A 356 -15.22 34.47 -16.16
C ASP A 356 -14.40 33.94 -17.36
N SER A 357 -13.53 34.79 -17.94
CA SER A 357 -12.74 34.41 -19.12
C SER A 357 -11.79 33.25 -18.87
N GLY A 358 -11.12 33.21 -17.70
CA GLY A 358 -10.23 32.11 -17.33
C GLY A 358 -11.01 30.81 -17.08
N GLN A 359 -12.18 30.90 -16.45
CA GLN A 359 -13.09 29.76 -16.28
C GLN A 359 -13.64 29.25 -17.61
N CYS A 360 -13.95 30.13 -18.57
CA CYS A 360 -14.35 29.74 -19.93
C CYS A 360 -13.23 28.99 -20.65
N GLN A 361 -12.00 29.52 -20.61
CA GLN A 361 -10.83 28.87 -21.20
C GLN A 361 -10.55 27.51 -20.53
N GLY A 362 -10.64 27.46 -19.20
CA GLY A 362 -10.52 26.23 -18.41
C GLY A 362 -11.57 25.18 -18.79
N LEU A 363 -12.83 25.59 -18.96
CA LEU A 363 -13.91 24.70 -19.40
C LEU A 363 -13.64 24.14 -20.80
N ILE A 364 -13.26 25.00 -21.76
CA ILE A 364 -13.00 24.58 -23.14
C ILE A 364 -11.80 23.63 -23.16
N ALA A 365 -10.69 23.98 -22.51
CA ALA A 365 -9.52 23.11 -22.42
C ALA A 365 -9.86 21.75 -21.81
N ALA A 366 -10.67 21.73 -20.74
CA ALA A 366 -11.08 20.51 -20.07
C ALA A 366 -12.13 19.67 -20.81
N LEU A 367 -12.77 20.20 -21.86
CA LEU A 367 -13.69 19.44 -22.70
C LEU A 367 -13.03 18.96 -23.99
N THR A 368 -12.01 19.67 -24.46
CA THR A 368 -11.42 19.50 -25.80
C THR A 368 -10.03 18.86 -25.79
N ARG A 369 -9.48 18.53 -24.62
CA ARG A 369 -8.19 17.84 -24.46
C ARG A 369 -8.39 16.53 -23.72
N GLU A 370 -7.93 15.41 -24.27
CA GLU A 370 -7.99 14.11 -23.59
C GLU A 370 -7.19 14.07 -22.27
N TYR A 371 -6.20 14.95 -22.17
CA TYR A 371 -5.36 15.15 -20.99
C TYR A 371 -5.30 16.65 -20.67
N ALA A 372 -6.05 17.08 -19.67
CA ALA A 372 -6.25 18.50 -19.37
C ALA A 372 -5.69 18.89 -18.00
N LEU A 373 -4.94 19.99 -17.95
CA LEU A 373 -4.45 20.62 -16.73
C LEU A 373 -5.14 21.97 -16.52
N ILE A 374 -5.86 22.12 -15.40
CA ILE A 374 -6.48 23.37 -14.98
C ILE A 374 -5.78 23.85 -13.71
N GLN A 375 -5.08 24.98 -13.81
CA GLN A 375 -4.47 25.64 -12.66
C GLN A 375 -5.40 26.73 -12.13
N GLY A 376 -5.59 26.77 -10.82
CA GLY A 376 -6.33 27.85 -10.18
C GLY A 376 -5.77 28.25 -8.82
N PRO A 377 -5.29 29.49 -8.65
CA PRO A 377 -4.96 30.08 -7.35
C PRO A 377 -6.10 29.99 -6.32
N PRO A 378 -5.84 30.25 -5.02
CA PRO A 378 -6.88 30.29 -4.00
C PRO A 378 -8.03 31.22 -4.38
N GLY A 379 -9.27 30.74 -4.20
CA GLY A 379 -10.46 31.56 -4.45
C GLY A 379 -10.84 31.80 -5.91
N THR A 380 -10.17 31.16 -6.88
CA THR A 380 -10.48 31.32 -8.33
C THR A 380 -11.66 30.49 -8.85
N GLY A 381 -12.25 29.66 -7.97
CA GLY A 381 -13.41 28.85 -8.32
C GLY A 381 -13.09 27.51 -9.00
N LYS A 382 -11.93 26.89 -8.69
CA LYS A 382 -11.56 25.54 -9.17
C LYS A 382 -12.71 24.52 -9.04
N SER A 383 -13.23 24.34 -7.83
CA SER A 383 -14.32 23.38 -7.57
C SER A 383 -15.62 23.81 -8.26
N TYR A 384 -15.88 25.11 -8.38
CA TYR A 384 -17.05 25.63 -9.10
C TYR A 384 -16.97 25.30 -10.60
N LEU A 385 -15.81 25.48 -11.23
CA LEU A 385 -15.58 25.10 -12.62
C LEU A 385 -15.69 23.57 -12.78
N GLY A 386 -15.13 22.78 -11.86
CA GLY A 386 -15.26 21.32 -11.86
C GLY A 386 -16.73 20.87 -11.82
N VAL A 387 -17.57 21.53 -11.03
CA VAL A 387 -19.02 21.28 -10.98
C VAL A 387 -19.67 21.57 -12.33
N LYS A 388 -19.35 22.71 -12.98
CA LYS A 388 -19.86 23.04 -14.32
C LYS A 388 -19.42 22.05 -15.39
N LEU A 389 -18.16 21.62 -15.33
CA LEU A 389 -17.61 20.59 -16.20
C LEU A 389 -18.39 19.27 -16.08
N VAL A 390 -18.68 18.81 -14.85
CA VAL A 390 -19.51 17.60 -14.63
C VAL A 390 -20.92 17.78 -15.21
N GLN A 391 -21.55 18.95 -15.07
CA GLN A 391 -22.87 19.22 -15.67
C GLN A 391 -22.85 19.05 -17.20
N VAL A 392 -21.81 19.51 -17.87
CA VAL A 392 -21.68 19.40 -19.33
C VAL A 392 -21.40 17.94 -19.75
N LEU A 393 -20.49 17.25 -19.06
CA LEU A 393 -20.18 15.85 -19.34
C LEU A 393 -21.39 14.93 -19.12
N LEU A 394 -22.21 15.20 -18.10
CA LEU A 394 -23.45 14.45 -17.86
C LEU A 394 -24.48 14.65 -18.98
N ALA A 395 -24.50 15.81 -19.64
CA ALA A 395 -25.40 16.07 -20.76
C ALA A 395 -25.09 15.17 -21.98
N VAL A 396 -23.83 14.79 -22.18
CA VAL A 396 -23.39 13.88 -23.27
C VAL A 396 -23.19 12.43 -22.82
N ARG A 397 -23.41 12.11 -21.52
CA ARG A 397 -23.10 10.78 -20.94
C ARG A 397 -23.68 9.61 -21.73
N LYS A 398 -24.94 9.70 -22.13
CA LYS A 398 -25.63 8.65 -22.92
C LYS A 398 -25.11 8.59 -24.36
N GLN A 399 -24.96 9.75 -25.01
CA GLN A 399 -24.48 9.85 -26.39
C GLN A 399 -23.06 9.30 -26.57
N ALA A 400 -22.17 9.59 -25.62
CA ALA A 400 -20.77 9.21 -25.65
C ALA A 400 -20.46 7.89 -24.91
N ASN A 401 -21.48 7.25 -24.32
CA ASN A 401 -21.36 6.06 -23.48
C ASN A 401 -20.25 6.20 -22.42
N LEU A 402 -20.29 7.28 -21.63
CA LEU A 402 -19.19 7.63 -20.71
C LEU A 402 -19.05 6.72 -19.48
N GLY A 403 -20.06 5.90 -19.19
CA GLY A 403 -20.16 5.23 -17.90
C GLY A 403 -20.35 6.23 -16.74
N PRO A 404 -20.02 5.87 -15.50
CA PRO A 404 -19.95 6.83 -14.39
C PRO A 404 -18.73 7.74 -14.53
N ILE A 405 -18.89 9.03 -14.24
CA ILE A 405 -17.75 9.97 -14.14
C ILE A 405 -17.08 9.75 -12.77
N VAL A 406 -15.77 9.45 -12.78
CA VAL A 406 -15.01 9.24 -11.55
C VAL A 406 -14.40 10.56 -11.10
N ILE A 407 -14.70 10.96 -9.87
CA ILE A 407 -14.13 12.14 -9.22
C ILE A 407 -13.22 11.64 -8.11
N SER A 408 -11.95 12.01 -8.20
CA SER A 408 -10.96 11.69 -7.20
C SER A 408 -10.33 12.93 -6.57
N CYS A 409 -10.15 12.89 -5.26
CA CYS A 409 -9.51 13.95 -4.49
C CYS A 409 -8.49 13.32 -3.54
N TYR A 410 -7.52 14.10 -3.10
CA TYR A 410 -6.56 13.66 -2.09
C TYR A 410 -7.25 13.48 -0.73
N THR A 411 -8.03 14.48 -0.29
CA THR A 411 -8.67 14.49 1.03
C THR A 411 -10.15 14.10 0.99
N ASN A 412 -10.65 13.54 2.09
CA ASN A 412 -12.11 13.32 2.24
C ASN A 412 -12.87 14.65 2.32
N HIS A 413 -12.25 15.71 2.85
CA HIS A 413 -12.90 17.00 2.99
C HIS A 413 -13.19 17.64 1.62
N ALA A 414 -12.20 17.67 0.73
CA ALA A 414 -12.37 18.18 -0.63
C ALA A 414 -13.39 17.34 -1.41
N LEU A 415 -13.32 16.02 -1.29
CA LEU A 415 -14.30 15.13 -1.89
C LEU A 415 -15.73 15.43 -1.43
N ASP A 416 -15.94 15.53 -0.11
CA ASP A 416 -17.26 15.82 0.46
C ASP A 416 -17.77 17.19 -0.01
N GLN A 417 -16.91 18.20 -0.05
CA GLN A 417 -17.27 19.54 -0.54
C GLN A 417 -17.66 19.52 -2.02
N PHE A 418 -16.89 18.83 -2.88
CA PHE A 418 -17.17 18.75 -4.30
C PHE A 418 -18.51 18.02 -4.57
N LEU A 419 -18.72 16.87 -3.92
CA LEU A 419 -19.95 16.09 -4.07
C LEU A 419 -21.17 16.82 -3.51
N LYS A 420 -20.99 17.61 -2.45
CA LYS A 420 -22.04 18.49 -1.91
C LYS A 420 -22.46 19.52 -2.95
N HIS A 421 -21.51 20.23 -3.57
CA HIS A 421 -21.84 21.21 -4.60
C HIS A 421 -22.60 20.59 -5.79
N LEU A 422 -22.24 19.36 -6.20
CA LEU A 422 -23.01 18.63 -7.22
C LEU A 422 -24.45 18.32 -6.77
N ASN A 423 -24.62 17.90 -5.51
CA ASN A 423 -25.93 17.64 -4.94
C ASN A 423 -26.80 18.92 -4.89
N ASP A 424 -26.21 20.04 -4.48
CA ASP A 424 -26.91 21.31 -4.30
C ASP A 424 -27.46 21.87 -5.63
N ILE A 425 -26.83 21.53 -6.76
CA ILE A 425 -27.31 21.89 -8.10
C ILE A 425 -28.24 20.84 -8.74
N GLY A 426 -28.68 19.83 -7.97
CA GLY A 426 -29.65 18.82 -8.40
C GLY A 426 -29.06 17.56 -9.04
N ILE A 427 -27.73 17.37 -9.04
CA ILE A 427 -27.12 16.10 -9.48
C ILE A 427 -27.20 15.12 -8.31
N ASN A 428 -28.29 14.36 -8.26
CA ASN A 428 -28.57 13.50 -7.10
C ASN A 428 -27.97 12.10 -7.21
N ASN A 429 -27.80 11.57 -8.43
CA ASN A 429 -27.30 10.22 -8.70
C ASN A 429 -25.77 10.10 -8.54
N ILE A 430 -25.31 10.30 -7.32
CA ILE A 430 -23.91 10.28 -6.89
C ILE A 430 -23.73 9.12 -5.94
N VAL A 431 -22.64 8.37 -6.10
CA VAL A 431 -22.19 7.37 -5.11
C VAL A 431 -20.84 7.78 -4.55
N ARG A 432 -20.78 7.95 -3.22
CA ARG A 432 -19.54 8.23 -2.49
C ARG A 432 -18.93 6.93 -1.97
N ILE A 433 -17.64 6.71 -2.24
CA ILE A 433 -16.89 5.55 -1.76
C ILE A 433 -15.83 6.01 -0.76
N GLY A 434 -15.96 5.57 0.49
CA GLY A 434 -15.02 5.89 1.55
C GLY A 434 -15.55 5.50 2.93
N ASN A 435 -14.84 5.94 3.97
CA ASN A 435 -15.32 5.85 5.36
C ASN A 435 -16.44 6.88 5.63
N ARG A 436 -16.73 7.20 6.89
CA ARG A 436 -17.80 8.17 7.24
C ARG A 436 -17.52 9.54 6.61
N SER A 437 -18.59 10.20 6.18
CA SER A 437 -18.61 11.57 5.67
C SER A 437 -18.72 12.52 6.86
N THR A 438 -18.05 13.67 6.79
CA THR A 438 -18.35 14.76 7.74
C THR A 438 -19.60 15.54 7.34
N THR A 439 -20.06 15.36 6.10
CA THR A 439 -21.24 15.99 5.51
C THR A 439 -22.44 15.03 5.60
N PRO A 440 -23.45 15.28 6.45
CA PRO A 440 -24.58 14.37 6.68
C PRO A 440 -25.39 14.04 5.42
N GLU A 441 -25.54 15.00 4.51
CA GLU A 441 -26.30 14.85 3.26
C GLU A 441 -25.73 13.74 2.37
N LEU A 442 -24.42 13.52 2.45
CA LEU A 442 -23.71 12.50 1.67
C LEU A 442 -23.74 11.10 2.32
N GLU A 443 -24.17 10.95 3.57
CA GLU A 443 -24.28 9.64 4.21
C GLU A 443 -25.29 8.75 3.49
N SER A 444 -26.41 9.33 3.05
CA SER A 444 -27.42 8.63 2.23
C SER A 444 -26.89 8.18 0.87
N LYS A 445 -25.81 8.82 0.39
CA LYS A 445 -25.13 8.56 -0.88
C LYS A 445 -23.87 7.71 -0.74
N ASN A 446 -23.51 7.33 0.49
CA ASN A 446 -22.38 6.45 0.72
C ASN A 446 -22.72 5.05 0.18
N LEU A 447 -21.79 4.45 -0.56
CA LEU A 447 -21.96 3.09 -1.10
C LEU A 447 -22.42 2.09 -0.02
N ARG A 448 -21.94 2.22 1.22
CA ARG A 448 -22.37 1.35 2.34
C ARG A 448 -23.86 1.49 2.64
N ALA A 449 -24.39 2.72 2.66
CA ALA A 449 -25.81 2.98 2.91
C ALA A 449 -26.69 2.56 1.73
N ILE A 450 -26.22 2.78 0.50
CA ILE A 450 -26.95 2.39 -0.72
C ILE A 450 -27.05 0.87 -0.83
N LYS A 451 -25.97 0.14 -0.51
CA LYS A 451 -25.98 -1.33 -0.53
C LYS A 451 -27.08 -1.91 0.33
N VAL A 452 -27.32 -1.37 1.52
CA VAL A 452 -28.37 -1.85 2.43
C VAL A 452 -29.75 -1.83 1.76
N LYS A 453 -30.00 -0.86 0.87
CA LYS A 453 -31.25 -0.74 0.11
C LYS A 453 -31.31 -1.62 -1.14
N CYS A 454 -30.17 -2.12 -1.62
CA CYS A 454 -30.10 -2.97 -2.81
C CYS A 454 -30.08 -4.45 -2.39
N PRO A 455 -31.19 -5.20 -2.53
CA PRO A 455 -31.22 -6.60 -2.14
C PRO A 455 -30.25 -7.44 -2.97
N GLN A 456 -29.78 -8.53 -2.37
CA GLN A 456 -29.01 -9.54 -3.09
C GLN A 456 -29.91 -10.27 -4.08
N THR A 457 -29.37 -10.61 -5.25
CA THR A 457 -30.07 -11.50 -6.18
C THR A 457 -30.06 -12.93 -5.64
N PHE A 458 -30.97 -13.78 -6.11
CA PHE A 458 -30.98 -15.20 -5.73
C PHE A 458 -29.62 -15.88 -6.01
N VAL A 459 -29.00 -15.57 -7.15
CA VAL A 459 -27.67 -16.10 -7.54
C VAL A 459 -26.58 -15.61 -6.57
N GLU A 460 -26.59 -14.33 -6.21
CA GLU A 460 -25.64 -13.76 -5.24
C GLU A 460 -25.78 -14.45 -3.87
N SER A 461 -27.02 -14.61 -3.38
CA SER A 461 -27.32 -15.26 -2.11
C SER A 461 -26.92 -16.73 -2.10
N SER A 462 -27.30 -17.51 -3.12
CA SER A 462 -26.94 -18.92 -3.22
C SER A 462 -25.42 -19.12 -3.29
N ASN A 463 -24.71 -18.27 -4.03
CA ASN A 463 -23.25 -18.31 -4.09
C ASN A 463 -22.63 -17.94 -2.74
N PHE A 464 -23.16 -16.93 -2.05
CA PHE A 464 -22.68 -16.53 -0.72
C PHE A 464 -22.84 -17.65 0.32
N GLU A 465 -23.96 -18.37 0.32
CA GLU A 465 -24.18 -19.54 1.19
C GLU A 465 -23.17 -20.67 0.91
N LYS A 466 -22.95 -21.00 -0.37
CA LYS A 466 -21.93 -21.99 -0.76
C LYS A 466 -20.54 -21.57 -0.30
N LEU A 467 -20.21 -20.29 -0.46
CA LEU A 467 -18.90 -19.75 -0.06
C LEU A 467 -18.71 -19.85 1.46
N ASN A 468 -19.69 -19.42 2.26
CA ASN A 468 -19.62 -19.53 3.73
C ASN A 468 -19.44 -20.98 4.21
N ASN A 469 -20.12 -21.95 3.58
CA ASN A 469 -19.95 -23.37 3.93
C ASN A 469 -18.53 -23.87 3.64
N SER A 470 -17.93 -23.46 2.53
CA SER A 470 -16.54 -23.81 2.22
C SER A 470 -15.53 -23.08 3.10
N GLU A 471 -15.84 -21.86 3.58
CA GLU A 471 -14.99 -21.10 4.50
C GLU A 471 -14.74 -21.88 5.81
N HIS A 472 -15.80 -22.44 6.41
CA HIS A 472 -15.68 -23.23 7.65
C HIS A 472 -14.76 -24.44 7.48
N ARG A 473 -14.82 -25.12 6.33
CA ARG A 473 -13.93 -26.26 6.02
C ARG A 473 -12.48 -25.81 5.88
N LEU A 474 -12.23 -24.74 5.13
CA LEU A 474 -10.89 -24.19 4.94
C LEU A 474 -10.25 -23.73 6.26
N LEU A 475 -11.02 -23.13 7.17
CA LEU A 475 -10.54 -22.75 8.50
C LEU A 475 -10.19 -23.98 9.36
N ALA A 476 -10.97 -25.05 9.28
CA ALA A 476 -10.69 -26.30 9.99
C ALA A 476 -9.45 -27.00 9.42
N ASP A 477 -9.32 -27.09 8.10
CA ASP A 477 -8.17 -27.67 7.41
C ASP A 477 -6.88 -26.92 7.73
N PHE A 478 -6.92 -25.58 7.69
CA PHE A 478 -5.79 -24.75 8.06
C PHE A 478 -5.39 -24.93 9.53
N LYS A 479 -6.37 -24.94 10.44
CA LYS A 479 -6.11 -25.16 11.87
C LYS A 479 -5.45 -26.52 12.11
N LYS A 480 -5.93 -27.56 11.43
CA LYS A 480 -5.33 -28.90 11.50
C LYS A 480 -3.88 -28.87 10.99
N ALA A 481 -3.64 -28.32 9.80
CA ALA A 481 -2.31 -28.24 9.20
C ALA A 481 -1.32 -27.41 10.05
N MET A 482 -1.77 -26.30 10.63
CA MET A 482 -0.95 -25.48 11.53
C MET A 482 -0.63 -26.19 12.84
N ASN A 483 -1.61 -26.86 13.45
CA ASN A 483 -1.36 -27.64 14.67
C ASN A 483 -0.34 -28.74 14.42
N GLU A 484 -0.45 -29.47 13.31
CA GLU A 484 0.54 -30.49 12.91
C GLU A 484 1.94 -29.91 12.64
N LEU A 485 2.04 -28.63 12.24
CA LEU A 485 3.31 -27.96 12.03
C LEU A 485 3.91 -27.38 13.34
N VAL A 486 3.07 -26.86 14.22
CA VAL A 486 3.45 -26.16 15.47
C VAL A 486 3.67 -27.13 16.61
N GLU A 487 2.89 -28.20 16.73
CA GLU A 487 3.05 -29.22 17.75
C GLU A 487 4.16 -30.19 17.33
N PRO A 488 5.36 -30.11 17.92
CA PRO A 488 6.34 -31.15 17.75
C PRO A 488 5.97 -32.18 18.82
N THR A 489 5.19 -33.18 18.45
CA THR A 489 5.47 -34.48 19.06
C THR A 489 6.93 -34.74 18.69
N ALA A 490 7.86 -34.55 19.65
CA ALA A 490 9.31 -34.64 19.47
C ALA A 490 9.66 -35.58 18.33
N VAL A 491 10.01 -35.06 17.13
CA VAL A 491 9.71 -35.61 15.78
C VAL A 491 9.77 -37.14 15.60
N PHE A 492 10.56 -37.83 16.42
CA PHE A 492 10.52 -39.26 16.67
C PHE A 492 9.35 -39.81 17.53
N THR A 493 8.27 -39.06 17.82
CA THR A 493 7.02 -39.55 18.43
C THR A 493 5.83 -39.51 17.48
N ASP A 494 5.89 -38.74 16.38
CA ASP A 494 4.75 -38.58 15.47
C ASP A 494 4.49 -39.89 14.70
N PRO A 495 3.33 -40.55 14.90
CA PRO A 495 2.97 -41.74 14.12
C PRO A 495 2.93 -41.51 12.61
N GLU A 496 2.71 -40.26 12.17
CA GLU A 496 2.65 -39.92 10.75
C GLU A 496 4.01 -39.90 10.05
N LEU A 497 5.12 -39.79 10.79
CA LEU A 497 6.46 -39.84 10.20
C LEU A 497 6.69 -41.17 9.46
N MET A 498 6.21 -42.29 10.02
CA MET A 498 6.31 -43.59 9.35
C MET A 498 5.45 -43.67 8.09
N ASN A 499 4.26 -43.06 8.11
CA ASN A 499 3.41 -42.97 6.92
C ASN A 499 4.08 -42.11 5.83
N PHE A 500 4.75 -41.03 6.22
CA PHE A 500 5.54 -40.21 5.30
C PHE A 500 6.71 -40.99 4.71
N ILE A 501 7.48 -41.72 5.53
CA ILE A 501 8.59 -42.55 5.04
C ILE A 501 8.07 -43.63 4.09
N ALA A 502 6.94 -44.26 4.39
CA ALA A 502 6.32 -45.26 3.52
C ALA A 502 5.90 -44.68 2.16
N LYS A 503 5.37 -43.46 2.14
CA LYS A 503 4.92 -42.78 0.91
C LYS A 503 6.08 -42.22 0.08
N THR A 504 7.04 -41.57 0.73
CA THR A 504 8.15 -40.84 0.08
C THR A 504 9.34 -41.75 -0.22
N TYR A 505 9.61 -42.73 0.63
CA TYR A 505 10.74 -43.67 0.52
C TYR A 505 10.30 -45.14 0.56
N PRO A 506 9.42 -45.59 -0.37
CA PRO A 506 8.76 -46.89 -0.28
C PRO A 506 9.73 -48.08 -0.25
N LYS A 507 10.83 -48.01 -1.01
CA LYS A 507 11.87 -49.05 -1.05
C LYS A 507 12.60 -49.19 0.28
N ILE A 508 12.94 -48.05 0.91
CA ILE A 508 13.62 -48.03 2.21
C ILE A 508 12.68 -48.56 3.30
N HIS A 509 11.42 -48.11 3.29
CA HIS A 509 10.39 -48.57 4.22
C HIS A 509 10.16 -50.10 4.12
N GLN A 510 10.09 -50.65 2.91
CA GLN A 510 9.93 -52.09 2.70
C GLN A 510 11.13 -52.90 3.23
N LYS A 511 12.36 -52.39 3.04
CA LYS A 511 13.59 -53.03 3.54
C LYS A 511 13.75 -52.92 5.06
N PHE A 512 13.24 -51.84 5.65
CA PHE A 512 13.18 -51.67 7.09
C PHE A 512 12.32 -52.77 7.75
N LEU A 513 11.18 -53.11 7.15
CA LEU A 513 10.25 -54.16 7.62
C LEU A 513 10.80 -55.58 7.52
N THR A 514 11.60 -55.89 6.49
CA THR A 514 11.98 -57.28 6.15
C THR A 514 12.92 -57.93 7.17
N LYS A 515 13.76 -57.14 7.86
CA LYS A 515 14.79 -57.64 8.80
C LYS A 515 14.44 -57.45 10.27
N THR A 516 13.47 -56.58 10.59
CA THR A 516 13.06 -56.29 11.98
C THR A 516 12.08 -57.32 12.55
N MET A 517 11.60 -58.30 11.76
CA MET A 517 10.56 -59.26 12.13
C MET A 517 9.28 -58.61 12.67
N VAL A 518 8.94 -57.41 12.19
CA VAL A 518 7.70 -56.71 12.54
C VAL A 518 6.80 -56.65 11.31
N SER A 519 5.51 -56.98 11.47
CA SER A 519 4.52 -56.92 10.39
C SER A 519 4.10 -55.50 10.03
N ILE A 520 4.32 -54.54 10.93
CA ILE A 520 3.95 -53.12 10.79
C ILE A 520 5.08 -52.27 11.39
N ALA A 521 5.66 -51.38 10.58
CA ALA A 521 6.70 -50.48 11.04
C ALA A 521 6.06 -49.43 11.96
N SER A 522 6.38 -49.48 13.25
CA SER A 522 5.88 -48.56 14.26
C SER A 522 6.98 -47.59 14.69
N MET A 523 6.59 -46.44 15.27
CA MET A 523 7.55 -45.50 15.87
C MET A 523 8.44 -46.16 16.92
N LYS A 524 7.93 -47.18 17.64
CA LYS A 524 8.71 -48.00 18.56
C LYS A 524 9.83 -48.77 17.84
N SER A 525 9.54 -49.32 16.66
CA SER A 525 10.50 -50.06 15.84
C SER A 525 11.60 -49.12 15.29
N LEU A 526 11.21 -47.93 14.84
CA LEU A 526 12.15 -46.90 14.38
C LEU A 526 13.12 -46.49 15.49
N ARG A 527 12.62 -46.22 16.70
CA ARG A 527 13.45 -45.88 17.86
C ARG A 527 14.44 -46.98 18.23
N THR A 528 13.99 -48.22 18.25
CA THR A 528 14.87 -49.37 18.51
C THR A 528 15.99 -49.47 17.47
N TRP A 529 15.68 -49.19 16.20
CA TRP A 529 16.70 -49.21 15.13
C TRP A 529 17.70 -48.06 15.21
N LEU A 530 17.26 -46.87 15.62
CA LEU A 530 18.13 -45.69 15.78
C LEU A 530 19.13 -45.85 16.93
N GLY A 531 18.73 -46.50 18.03
CA GLY A 531 19.59 -46.66 19.21
C GLY A 531 19.94 -45.32 19.87
N GLU A 532 21.08 -45.27 20.58
CA GLU A 532 21.56 -44.02 21.20
C GLU A 532 22.15 -43.05 20.17
N ARG A 533 21.97 -41.75 20.39
CA ARG A 533 22.41 -40.69 19.47
C ARG A 533 23.92 -40.44 19.59
N PRO A 534 24.71 -40.62 18.51
CA PRO A 534 26.15 -40.35 18.52
C PRO A 534 26.49 -38.86 18.59
N SER A 535 27.72 -38.53 18.99
CA SER A 535 28.23 -37.17 19.17
C SER A 535 28.48 -36.41 17.86
N ALA A 536 28.73 -37.11 16.75
CA ALA A 536 29.01 -36.54 15.44
C ALA A 536 28.15 -37.23 14.35
N VAL A 537 27.46 -36.41 13.55
CA VAL A 537 26.45 -36.85 12.58
C VAL A 537 26.62 -36.02 11.30
N GLU A 538 27.77 -36.12 10.64
CA GLU A 538 27.99 -35.48 9.33
C GLU A 538 28.32 -36.53 8.28
N HIS A 539 27.39 -36.75 7.36
CA HIS A 539 27.51 -37.72 6.28
C HIS A 539 26.81 -37.15 5.03
N ASP A 540 27.29 -37.51 3.85
CA ASP A 540 26.64 -37.17 2.58
C ASP A 540 25.28 -37.91 2.49
N VAL A 541 24.20 -37.15 2.66
CA VAL A 541 22.82 -37.66 2.69
C VAL A 541 22.44 -38.33 1.37
N GLU A 542 22.96 -37.87 0.24
CA GLU A 542 22.60 -38.44 -1.07
C GLU A 542 23.18 -39.86 -1.23
N GLN A 543 24.42 -40.06 -0.77
CA GLN A 543 25.05 -41.38 -0.72
C GLN A 543 24.36 -42.29 0.29
N LEU A 544 23.94 -41.76 1.44
CA LEU A 544 23.19 -42.51 2.45
C LEU A 544 21.85 -43.00 1.92
N LEU A 545 21.10 -42.16 1.20
CA LEU A 545 19.83 -42.56 0.57
C LEU A 545 20.04 -43.68 -0.45
N LYS A 546 21.11 -43.63 -1.25
CA LYS A 546 21.46 -44.72 -2.20
C LYS A 546 21.78 -46.03 -1.48
N ARG A 547 22.59 -45.97 -0.41
CA ARG A 547 22.92 -47.15 0.42
C ARG A 547 21.72 -47.70 1.18
N ALA A 548 20.90 -46.85 1.78
CA ALA A 548 19.67 -47.23 2.46
C ALA A 548 18.65 -47.90 1.53
N ASN A 549 18.58 -47.45 0.27
CA ASN A 549 17.79 -48.10 -0.78
C ASN A 549 18.30 -49.51 -1.13
N HIS A 550 19.60 -49.78 -0.94
CA HIS A 550 20.18 -51.12 -1.14
C HIS A 550 19.99 -52.00 0.10
N ASP A 551 20.43 -51.56 1.28
CA ASP A 551 20.11 -52.19 2.57
C ASP A 551 20.29 -51.18 3.71
N ILE A 552 19.18 -50.72 4.28
CA ILE A 552 19.14 -49.80 5.42
C ILE A 552 19.82 -50.34 6.67
N HIS A 553 19.92 -51.66 6.83
CA HIS A 553 20.53 -52.27 8.02
C HIS A 553 22.07 -52.29 7.97
N THR A 554 22.67 -51.92 6.83
CA THR A 554 24.12 -51.75 6.69
C THR A 554 24.64 -50.41 7.25
N LEU A 555 23.74 -49.51 7.64
CA LEU A 555 24.10 -48.19 8.15
C LEU A 555 24.63 -48.27 9.58
N SER A 556 25.71 -47.54 9.85
CA SER A 556 26.24 -47.32 11.20
C SER A 556 25.32 -46.44 12.04
N ALA A 557 25.50 -46.39 13.36
CA ALA A 557 24.64 -45.58 14.23
C ALA A 557 24.61 -44.09 13.82
N SER A 558 25.75 -43.50 13.45
CA SER A 558 25.82 -42.11 13.00
C SER A 558 25.09 -41.89 11.67
N GLU A 559 25.21 -42.83 10.74
CA GLU A 559 24.53 -42.79 9.45
C GLU A 559 23.00 -42.90 9.59
N ARG A 560 22.53 -43.73 10.53
CA ARG A 560 21.10 -43.87 10.85
C ARG A 560 20.52 -42.56 11.37
N TRP A 561 21.20 -41.91 12.29
CA TRP A 561 20.77 -40.62 12.84
C TRP A 561 20.82 -39.49 11.80
N ALA A 562 21.82 -39.47 10.91
CA ALA A 562 21.87 -38.51 9.81
C ALA A 562 20.66 -38.65 8.86
N LEU A 563 20.32 -39.90 8.52
CA LEU A 563 19.17 -40.20 7.68
C LEU A 563 17.84 -39.85 8.36
N ALA A 564 17.76 -40.09 9.67
CA ALA A 564 16.60 -39.79 10.49
C ALA A 564 16.36 -38.29 10.66
N ASP A 565 17.43 -37.50 10.84
CA ASP A 565 17.38 -36.03 10.85
C ASP A 565 16.94 -35.50 9.48
N HIS A 566 17.43 -36.09 8.38
CA HIS A 566 16.97 -35.75 7.03
C HIS A 566 15.47 -36.05 6.82
N TRP A 567 14.98 -37.22 7.22
CA TRP A 567 13.55 -37.55 7.12
C TRP A 567 12.68 -36.63 7.96
N THR A 568 13.15 -36.30 9.16
CA THR A 568 12.51 -35.34 10.07
C THR A 568 12.35 -33.98 9.40
N GLU A 569 13.42 -33.47 8.79
CA GLU A 569 13.38 -32.19 8.10
C GLU A 569 12.49 -32.23 6.85
N ALA A 570 12.60 -33.29 6.04
CA ALA A 570 11.73 -33.48 4.87
C ALA A 570 10.25 -33.61 5.25
N PHE A 571 9.94 -34.26 6.38
CA PHE A 571 8.59 -34.37 6.91
C PHE A 571 8.06 -33.01 7.35
N ARG A 572 8.87 -32.22 8.07
CA ARG A 572 8.51 -30.84 8.45
C ARG A 572 8.25 -29.97 7.23
N GLU A 573 9.10 -30.04 6.21
CA GLU A 573 8.89 -29.31 4.95
C GLU A 573 7.58 -29.72 4.26
N SER A 574 7.22 -31.00 4.27
CA SER A 574 5.91 -31.47 3.76
C SER A 574 4.71 -30.90 4.54
N LYS A 575 4.86 -30.64 5.84
CA LYS A 575 3.83 -29.98 6.65
C LYS A 575 3.72 -28.49 6.32
N VAL A 576 4.85 -27.81 6.12
CA VAL A 576 4.86 -26.42 5.62
C VAL A 576 4.15 -26.31 4.27
N ASP A 577 4.38 -27.27 3.37
CA ASP A 577 3.68 -27.33 2.08
C ASP A 577 2.17 -27.47 2.23
N THR A 578 1.72 -28.31 3.16
CA THR A 578 0.29 -28.45 3.47
C THR A 578 -0.32 -27.12 3.96
N VAL A 579 0.40 -26.38 4.81
CA VAL A 579 -0.01 -25.04 5.27
C VAL A 579 -0.07 -24.05 4.11
N LEU A 580 0.96 -24.01 3.25
CA LEU A 580 0.98 -23.11 2.10
C LEU A 580 -0.13 -23.41 1.09
N GLU A 581 -0.43 -24.69 0.85
CA GLU A 581 -1.55 -25.11 0.00
C GLU A 581 -2.90 -24.66 0.56
N THR A 582 -3.12 -24.81 1.88
CA THR A 582 -4.37 -24.35 2.52
C THR A 582 -4.49 -22.83 2.51
N LEU A 583 -3.38 -22.09 2.68
CA LEU A 583 -3.33 -20.64 2.50
C LEU A 583 -3.63 -20.23 1.05
N ALA A 584 -3.09 -20.94 0.05
CA ALA A 584 -3.35 -20.66 -1.37
C ALA A 584 -4.84 -20.90 -1.73
N LYS A 585 -5.41 -22.02 -1.27
CA LYS A 585 -6.86 -22.31 -1.40
C LYS A 585 -7.71 -21.22 -0.74
N SER A 586 -7.30 -20.79 0.46
CA SER A 586 -7.97 -19.70 1.18
C SER A 586 -7.86 -18.36 0.44
N LYS A 587 -6.70 -18.01 -0.13
CA LYS A 587 -6.55 -16.81 -0.95
C LYS A 587 -7.44 -16.83 -2.19
N SER A 588 -7.55 -17.98 -2.86
CA SER A 588 -8.47 -18.16 -4.00
C SER A 588 -9.92 -17.99 -3.57
N HIS A 589 -10.32 -18.65 -2.49
CA HIS A 589 -11.67 -18.50 -1.93
C HIS A 589 -11.98 -17.04 -1.56
N ARG A 590 -11.01 -16.32 -0.98
CA ARG A 590 -11.17 -14.90 -0.64
C ARG A 590 -11.45 -14.04 -1.86
N LYS A 591 -10.79 -14.36 -2.98
CA LYS A 591 -11.01 -13.74 -4.28
C LYS A 591 -12.44 -13.99 -4.76
N ASP A 592 -12.95 -15.21 -4.64
CA ASP A 592 -14.32 -15.55 -5.03
C ASP A 592 -15.38 -14.82 -4.17
N VAL A 593 -15.16 -14.75 -2.85
CA VAL A 593 -15.98 -13.93 -1.94
C VAL A 593 -15.95 -12.46 -2.35
N ASN A 594 -14.77 -11.91 -2.61
CA ASN A 594 -14.64 -10.53 -3.08
C ASN A 594 -15.33 -10.31 -4.43
N ASN A 595 -15.26 -11.27 -5.36
CA ASN A 595 -15.93 -11.18 -6.66
C ASN A 595 -17.46 -11.15 -6.50
N ASN A 596 -18.02 -11.99 -5.63
CA ASN A 596 -19.45 -11.96 -5.31
C ASN A 596 -19.88 -10.63 -4.68
N LEU A 597 -19.11 -10.12 -3.70
CA LEU A 597 -19.35 -8.81 -3.10
C LEU A 597 -19.22 -7.68 -4.12
N ASN A 598 -18.21 -7.75 -4.98
CA ASN A 598 -17.96 -6.77 -6.03
C ASN A 598 -19.05 -6.79 -7.10
N ALA A 599 -19.70 -7.92 -7.39
CA ALA A 599 -20.82 -7.97 -8.33
C ALA A 599 -21.99 -7.10 -7.85
N ARG A 600 -22.33 -7.16 -6.55
CA ARG A 600 -23.35 -6.28 -5.95
C ARG A 600 -22.93 -4.80 -5.99
N ASP A 601 -21.66 -4.53 -5.71
CA ASP A 601 -21.09 -3.17 -5.79
C ASP A 601 -21.14 -2.64 -7.22
N GLN A 602 -20.78 -3.46 -8.20
CA GLN A 602 -20.78 -3.13 -9.61
C GLN A 602 -22.19 -2.81 -10.09
N ARG A 603 -23.21 -3.60 -9.71
CA ARG A 603 -24.61 -3.28 -10.02
C ARG A 603 -25.00 -1.91 -9.47
N THR A 604 -24.65 -1.64 -8.22
CA THR A 604 -24.95 -0.35 -7.57
C THR A 604 -24.23 0.82 -8.25
N LEU A 605 -22.95 0.66 -8.55
CA LEU A 605 -22.10 1.70 -9.12
C LEU A 605 -22.35 1.93 -10.61
N SER A 606 -22.75 0.91 -11.37
CA SER A 606 -23.09 1.03 -12.79
C SER A 606 -24.29 1.97 -13.04
N GLN A 607 -25.18 2.07 -12.06
CA GLN A 607 -26.34 2.97 -12.10
C GLN A 607 -25.96 4.42 -11.76
N ALA A 608 -24.80 4.65 -11.14
CA ALA A 608 -24.36 5.97 -10.74
C ALA A 608 -24.04 6.87 -11.95
N HIS A 609 -24.35 8.16 -11.84
CA HIS A 609 -23.87 9.14 -12.80
C HIS A 609 -22.46 9.61 -12.46
N VAL A 610 -22.18 9.74 -11.15
CA VAL A 610 -20.92 10.21 -10.61
C VAL A 610 -20.48 9.30 -9.46
N ILE A 611 -19.20 8.93 -9.45
CA ILE A 611 -18.58 8.19 -8.35
C ILE A 611 -17.51 9.08 -7.74
N GLY A 612 -17.68 9.43 -6.47
CA GLY A 612 -16.68 10.18 -5.71
C GLY A 612 -15.87 9.27 -4.81
N ILE A 613 -14.53 9.35 -4.90
CA ILE A 613 -13.62 8.45 -4.18
C ILE A 613 -12.27 9.11 -3.91
N THR A 614 -11.68 8.93 -2.73
CA THR A 614 -10.30 9.45 -2.51
C THR A 614 -9.27 8.61 -3.27
N ILE A 615 -8.13 9.19 -3.63
CA ILE A 615 -7.09 8.51 -4.43
C ILE A 615 -6.62 7.20 -3.77
N SER A 616 -6.36 7.21 -2.46
CA SER A 616 -5.97 5.99 -1.73
C SER A 616 -7.07 4.90 -1.79
N ASN A 617 -8.35 5.29 -1.76
CA ASN A 617 -9.46 4.34 -1.93
C ASN A 617 -9.61 3.87 -3.37
N ALA A 618 -9.31 4.73 -4.36
CA ALA A 618 -9.33 4.37 -5.78
C ALA A 618 -8.28 3.31 -6.08
N ALA A 619 -7.05 3.45 -5.53
CA ALA A 619 -6.00 2.44 -5.67
C ALA A 619 -6.46 1.07 -5.13
N ARG A 620 -7.08 1.07 -3.93
CA ARG A 620 -7.62 -0.15 -3.30
C ARG A 620 -8.76 -0.80 -4.07
N LYS A 621 -9.55 -0.02 -4.80
CA LYS A 621 -10.75 -0.49 -5.52
C LYS A 621 -10.56 -0.47 -7.03
N ILE A 622 -9.32 -0.50 -7.51
CA ILE A 622 -9.01 -0.35 -8.94
C ILE A 622 -9.74 -1.39 -9.79
N ASP A 623 -9.85 -2.65 -9.35
CA ASP A 623 -10.51 -3.71 -10.12
C ASP A 623 -12.03 -3.50 -10.22
N LEU A 624 -12.65 -2.97 -9.16
CA LEU A 624 -14.06 -2.58 -9.18
C LEU A 624 -14.29 -1.36 -10.08
N LEU A 625 -13.35 -0.41 -10.13
CA LEU A 625 -13.45 0.74 -11.02
C LEU A 625 -13.23 0.33 -12.49
N LYS A 626 -12.28 -0.59 -12.76
CA LYS A 626 -12.05 -1.20 -14.08
C LYS A 626 -13.34 -1.86 -14.61
N SER A 627 -14.07 -2.60 -13.78
CA SER A 627 -15.31 -3.31 -14.19
C SER A 627 -16.48 -2.39 -14.54
N LEU A 628 -16.40 -1.10 -14.20
CA LEU A 628 -17.39 -0.08 -14.56
C LEU A 628 -17.10 0.58 -15.92
N SER A 629 -15.91 0.34 -16.50
CA SER A 629 -15.45 0.94 -17.75
C SER A 629 -15.70 2.46 -17.83
N PRO A 630 -15.31 3.25 -16.80
CA PRO A 630 -15.46 4.70 -16.86
C PRO A 630 -14.56 5.26 -17.96
N LYS A 631 -15.04 6.29 -18.67
CA LYS A 631 -14.25 7.00 -19.68
C LYS A 631 -13.62 8.30 -19.19
N VAL A 632 -14.16 8.88 -18.12
CA VAL A 632 -13.75 10.18 -17.60
C VAL A 632 -13.33 10.09 -16.14
N MET A 633 -12.15 10.60 -15.84
CA MET A 633 -11.64 10.79 -14.49
C MET A 633 -11.25 12.24 -14.27
N ILE A 634 -11.77 12.84 -13.19
CA ILE A 634 -11.43 14.18 -12.73
C ILE A 634 -10.65 14.04 -11.42
N CYS A 635 -9.43 14.55 -11.38
CA CYS A 635 -8.61 14.62 -10.18
C CYS A 635 -8.60 16.05 -9.65
N GLU A 636 -9.29 16.32 -8.54
CA GLU A 636 -9.18 17.58 -7.80
C GLU A 636 -8.02 17.51 -6.80
N GLU A 637 -7.44 18.67 -6.47
CA GLU A 637 -6.24 18.79 -5.63
C GLU A 637 -5.04 18.04 -6.23
N ALA A 638 -4.97 17.92 -7.56
CA ALA A 638 -3.97 17.11 -8.25
C ALA A 638 -2.51 17.53 -7.96
N ALA A 639 -2.30 18.80 -7.59
CA ALA A 639 -0.99 19.31 -7.21
C ALA A 639 -0.51 18.83 -5.82
N GLU A 640 -1.41 18.36 -4.95
CA GLU A 640 -1.09 17.83 -3.61
C GLU A 640 -0.93 16.30 -3.60
N VAL A 641 -1.08 15.66 -4.77
CA VAL A 641 -1.01 14.21 -4.94
C VAL A 641 0.38 13.83 -5.45
N THR A 642 1.05 12.91 -4.76
CA THR A 642 2.33 12.35 -5.26
C THR A 642 2.09 11.63 -6.59
N GLU A 643 3.03 11.77 -7.51
CA GLU A 643 2.96 11.14 -8.83
C GLU A 643 2.72 9.61 -8.77
N PRO A 644 3.41 8.83 -7.92
CA PRO A 644 3.12 7.40 -7.76
C PRO A 644 1.66 7.08 -7.42
N HIS A 645 1.03 7.89 -6.55
CA HIS A 645 -0.36 7.68 -6.17
C HIS A 645 -1.32 7.94 -7.33
N LEU A 646 -1.14 9.03 -8.09
CA LEU A 646 -1.99 9.30 -9.25
C LEU A 646 -1.85 8.18 -10.30
N ILE A 647 -0.61 7.82 -10.66
CA ILE A 647 -0.31 6.77 -11.64
C ILE A 647 -0.92 5.42 -11.23
N SER A 648 -0.82 5.04 -9.96
CA SER A 648 -1.40 3.80 -9.44
C SER A 648 -2.94 3.72 -9.50
N THR A 649 -3.61 4.84 -9.81
CA THR A 649 -5.08 4.93 -9.90
C THR A 649 -5.60 5.12 -11.32
N LEU A 650 -4.72 5.20 -12.33
CA LEU A 650 -5.14 5.35 -13.71
C LEU A 650 -5.79 4.06 -14.22
N ILE A 651 -7.11 4.10 -14.39
CA ILE A 651 -7.93 2.97 -14.82
C ILE A 651 -7.74 2.75 -16.34
N PRO A 652 -7.34 1.54 -16.79
CA PRO A 652 -7.40 1.17 -18.20
C PRO A 652 -8.81 1.39 -18.78
N GLY A 653 -8.92 2.14 -19.88
CA GLY A 653 -10.19 2.52 -20.49
C GLY A 653 -10.61 3.98 -20.27
N ILE A 654 -9.92 4.72 -19.39
CA ILE A 654 -10.10 6.18 -19.31
C ILE A 654 -9.62 6.81 -20.62
N GLU A 655 -10.50 7.57 -21.24
CA GLU A 655 -10.26 8.31 -22.48
C GLU A 655 -10.08 9.82 -22.21
N HIS A 656 -10.39 10.28 -21.01
CA HIS A 656 -10.35 11.69 -20.61
C HIS A 656 -9.91 11.86 -19.15
N LEU A 657 -8.71 12.41 -18.95
CA LEU A 657 -8.15 12.73 -17.63
C LEU A 657 -8.07 14.25 -17.46
N ILE A 658 -8.76 14.76 -16.46
CA ILE A 658 -8.81 16.19 -16.14
C ILE A 658 -8.24 16.40 -14.75
N GLN A 659 -7.14 17.14 -14.65
CA GLN A 659 -6.52 17.46 -13.38
C GLN A 659 -6.75 18.92 -13.04
N ILE A 660 -7.24 19.18 -11.82
CA ILE A 660 -7.52 20.51 -11.31
C ILE A 660 -6.69 20.71 -10.05
N GLY A 661 -5.79 21.70 -10.06
CA GLY A 661 -4.84 21.89 -8.98
C GLY A 661 -4.19 23.27 -8.97
N ASP A 662 -3.22 23.44 -8.08
CA ASP A 662 -2.35 24.60 -8.07
C ASP A 662 -0.95 24.22 -7.57
N HIS A 663 -0.01 24.05 -8.49
CA HIS A 663 1.38 23.69 -8.15
C HIS A 663 2.17 24.84 -7.51
N LYS A 664 1.57 26.03 -7.36
CA LYS A 664 2.14 27.16 -6.61
C LYS A 664 1.74 27.17 -5.13
N GLN A 665 0.93 26.20 -4.70
CA GLN A 665 0.53 26.01 -3.29
C GLN A 665 1.31 24.84 -2.66
N LEU A 666 0.65 24.05 -1.80
CA LEU A 666 1.27 22.91 -1.14
C LEU A 666 1.59 21.83 -2.15
N ARG A 667 2.80 21.29 -2.03
CA ARG A 667 3.23 20.05 -2.68
C ARG A 667 2.75 18.83 -1.89
N PRO A 668 2.76 17.64 -2.50
CA PRO A 668 2.53 16.38 -1.80
C PRO A 668 3.51 16.21 -0.63
N LYS A 669 3.03 15.66 0.47
CA LYS A 669 3.85 15.35 1.64
C LYS A 669 4.60 14.03 1.43
N ILE A 670 5.91 14.07 1.63
CA ILE A 670 6.80 12.90 1.62
C ILE A 670 7.39 12.70 3.02
N ASN A 671 7.77 11.47 3.36
CA ASN A 671 8.35 11.17 4.68
C ASN A 671 9.83 11.56 4.75
N ASN A 672 10.57 11.43 3.65
CA ASN A 672 11.99 11.70 3.57
C ASN A 672 12.28 12.98 2.79
N HIS A 673 12.49 14.07 3.50
CA HIS A 673 12.78 15.39 2.91
C HIS A 673 14.00 15.43 1.98
N ASN A 674 14.94 14.49 2.08
CA ASN A 674 16.08 14.40 1.16
C ASN A 674 15.69 13.98 -0.26
N LEU A 675 14.49 13.42 -0.45
CA LEU A 675 13.94 13.11 -1.78
C LEU A 675 13.18 14.29 -2.40
N GLY A 676 12.96 15.36 -1.62
CA GLY A 676 12.22 16.54 -2.03
C GLY A 676 13.08 17.55 -2.79
N ARG A 677 12.43 18.38 -3.62
CA ARG A 677 13.08 19.35 -4.52
C ARG A 677 13.89 20.43 -3.78
N GLU A 678 13.50 20.79 -2.57
CA GLU A 678 14.01 22.00 -1.87
C GLU A 678 15.35 21.82 -1.13
N ILE A 679 15.71 20.61 -0.71
CA ILE A 679 16.93 20.36 0.09
C ILE A 679 18.03 19.75 -0.79
N SER A 680 18.15 18.42 -0.78
CA SER A 680 19.17 17.65 -1.49
C SER A 680 18.59 16.85 -2.67
N GLY A 681 17.26 16.77 -2.77
CA GLY A 681 16.57 15.88 -3.68
C GLY A 681 16.25 16.44 -5.06
N LYS A 682 17.02 17.44 -5.54
CA LYS A 682 16.88 17.97 -6.92
C LYS A 682 16.94 16.87 -7.98
N LYS A 683 17.65 15.77 -7.72
CA LYS A 683 17.72 14.60 -8.60
C LYS A 683 16.42 13.78 -8.65
N TRP A 684 15.69 13.68 -7.53
CA TRP A 684 14.57 12.74 -7.38
C TRP A 684 13.20 13.43 -7.46
N GLN A 685 13.06 14.59 -6.80
CA GLN A 685 11.88 15.45 -6.84
C GLN A 685 10.58 14.67 -6.54
N LEU A 686 10.58 13.83 -5.49
CA LEU A 686 9.43 12.96 -5.17
C LEU A 686 8.21 13.75 -4.66
N ASP A 687 8.44 14.93 -4.09
CA ASP A 687 7.44 15.93 -3.73
C ASP A 687 6.96 16.75 -4.93
N ARG A 688 7.41 16.47 -6.16
CA ARG A 688 6.84 17.08 -7.36
C ARG A 688 5.63 16.26 -7.79
N SER A 689 4.46 16.89 -7.77
CA SER A 689 3.25 16.23 -8.28
C SER A 689 3.35 16.01 -9.79
N GLN A 690 2.56 15.04 -10.26
CA GLN A 690 2.43 14.79 -11.69
C GLN A 690 1.90 16.03 -12.43
N PHE A 691 0.98 16.77 -11.80
CA PHE A 691 0.46 18.06 -12.29
C PHE A 691 1.59 19.09 -12.48
N GLU A 692 2.43 19.29 -11.46
CA GLU A 692 3.56 20.23 -11.52
C GLU A 692 4.57 19.83 -12.60
N ARG A 693 4.92 18.54 -12.66
CA ARG A 693 5.86 18.00 -13.65
C ARG A 693 5.41 18.29 -15.09
N ARG A 694 4.12 18.12 -15.39
CA ARG A 694 3.60 18.40 -16.74
C ARG A 694 3.29 19.86 -17.00
N ALA A 695 2.98 20.65 -15.97
CA ALA A 695 2.77 22.09 -16.12
C ALA A 695 4.06 22.85 -16.45
N GLU A 696 5.16 22.50 -15.77
CA GLU A 696 6.46 23.17 -15.93
C GLU A 696 7.36 22.50 -16.97
N GLY A 697 7.20 21.19 -17.18
CA GLY A 697 8.12 20.38 -17.99
C GLY A 697 9.44 20.08 -17.27
N GLU A 698 10.32 19.36 -17.96
CA GLU A 698 11.72 19.10 -17.59
C GLU A 698 12.52 18.65 -18.82
N ASP A 699 13.83 18.44 -18.67
CA ASP A 699 14.69 18.01 -19.78
C ASP A 699 14.20 16.69 -20.39
N GLY A 700 13.91 16.71 -21.69
CA GLY A 700 13.32 15.58 -22.41
C GLY A 700 11.78 15.49 -22.30
N LEU A 701 11.14 16.36 -21.52
CA LEU A 701 9.70 16.33 -21.29
C LEU A 701 9.07 17.74 -21.34
N SER A 702 8.69 18.19 -22.53
CA SER A 702 8.08 19.51 -22.73
C SER A 702 6.80 19.72 -21.91
N PRO A 703 6.52 20.95 -21.44
CA PRO A 703 5.29 21.23 -20.70
C PRO A 703 4.04 20.98 -21.56
N ILE A 704 2.94 20.60 -20.90
CA ILE A 704 1.61 20.48 -21.52
C ILE A 704 0.84 21.79 -21.30
N PRO A 705 0.03 22.26 -22.27
CA PRO A 705 -0.77 23.47 -22.11
C PRO A 705 -1.65 23.47 -20.86
N VAL A 706 -1.41 24.42 -19.95
CA VAL A 706 -2.19 24.63 -18.72
C VAL A 706 -3.24 25.70 -18.94
N ALA A 707 -4.48 25.44 -18.53
CA ALA A 707 -5.53 26.45 -18.50
C ALA A 707 -5.57 27.14 -17.12
N GLN A 708 -5.30 28.44 -17.10
CA GLN A 708 -5.20 29.23 -15.86
C GLN A 708 -6.52 29.93 -15.50
N LEU A 709 -6.96 29.79 -14.25
CA LEU A 709 -8.02 30.61 -13.67
C LEU A 709 -7.42 31.88 -13.05
N ASN A 710 -7.94 33.05 -13.43
CA ASN A 710 -7.27 34.33 -13.16
C ASN A 710 -7.99 35.22 -12.13
N VAL A 711 -9.26 34.95 -11.80
CA VAL A 711 -10.07 35.88 -11.00
C VAL A 711 -10.34 35.30 -9.61
N GLN A 712 -9.63 35.80 -8.59
CA GLN A 712 -9.85 35.41 -7.19
C GLN A 712 -11.10 36.12 -6.62
N ARG A 713 -11.88 35.39 -5.81
CA ARG A 713 -13.16 35.87 -5.24
C ARG A 713 -13.30 35.64 -3.73
N ARG A 714 -12.22 35.22 -3.07
CA ARG A 714 -12.25 34.83 -1.65
C ARG A 714 -11.65 35.90 -0.75
N MET A 715 -10.54 36.48 -1.17
CA MET A 715 -9.77 37.42 -0.37
C MET A 715 -10.13 38.85 -0.77
N ARG A 716 -9.90 39.81 0.13
CA ARG A 716 -10.00 41.21 -0.25
C ARG A 716 -8.84 41.59 -1.20
N PRO A 717 -9.00 42.57 -2.10
CA PRO A 717 -7.95 42.96 -3.03
C PRO A 717 -6.62 43.32 -2.38
N GLU A 718 -6.63 43.82 -1.13
CA GLU A 718 -5.41 44.21 -0.40
C GLU A 718 -4.61 43.01 0.11
N ILE A 719 -5.20 41.81 0.14
CA ILE A 719 -4.57 40.57 0.63
C ILE A 719 -4.10 39.69 -0.55
N SER A 720 -4.76 39.80 -1.70
CA SER A 720 -4.68 38.83 -2.80
C SER A 720 -3.58 39.08 -3.82
#